data_AF-A0A3S1E116-F1
#
_entry.id   AF-A0A3S1E116-F1
#
_cell.length_a   1.000
_cell.length_b   1.000
_cell.length_c   1.000
_cell.angle_alpha   90.00
_cell.angle_beta   90.00
_cell.angle_gamma   90.00
#
_symmetry.space_group_name_H-M   'P 1'
#
loop_
_entity.id
_entity.type
_entity.pdbx_description
1 polymer ?
#
loop_
_entity_poly.entity_id
_entity_poly.type
_entity_poly.pdbx_seq_one_letter_code
_entity_poly.pdbx_strand_id
1 'polypeptide(L)'
;MNIQTNPNKIEQTSAGFPTVTEAPIRSNFLPEDRLRALGVALAKGEVKELFGLAPFEFQARIRDNAKKILEVYRSTNAAQAKGETITPAAQWLLDNNYLVEETIFQVKRDLPRRFYRQLPTLTLGNGTVLPRAFVVAWSYVEHSDSSVSANMFKAIVEGFQSVEPMKIGELWALPSLLRFVLIENLRRIAVRVERTRQMRHIANEVADRVLATDDNADRTRILSSYSAHAQDTTFATQLLYRLRDGSQNAGRALEWLEGELEKSGSDAEEIIISEHQTLSSGNVTTGNIIRGLRLINDVDWTVWFEGVSRIDTLLREKTDFADLDFFSRDQYRTAIEQLARRSDLSEYRVAEKAIELAGHTPGLTDASGVPETADPAVHTDVGFFLVGPRRQELEKAIGYRPPFYVTFKRGFASAGWLGIVVPVFLLTVLLLVLSGRALANLGLSVESITLMLALFAVPASEGALAFFNTVVALFLKPTRLVGYDYNKHGIPAGARTLVVVPSLIGSRDDVEENIRNIEVHHLANTAQEIHFALLSDWPDSKTEIDAADIEILQYARDEIARLNARYPSEGSPRFYLLHRRRLYNQAQGCWMGWERKRGKLHELNLLLRGDSDTTFLPLDVPLPEKVVYVMTLDADTRTTRDAVSSLVGKLAHPLNRPHFDPVKRVVTAGYTILQPRITASLTSGDDASFFQRVFSANRGLDPYVFAVSDIYQDVFGDGSFTGKGLYHVDAFEAALKNRIDENTILSHDLLEGALARAALVTDVELVEDYPTRYSVDASRHHRWARGDWQLLGYIFDPRSGVPALSRWKMVDNLRRSVTPIFWVMACVAGWTLLPFTQAAQWQALLILTLF
;
A
#
# COMPACT_ATOMS: atom_id res chain seq x y z
N MET A 1 35.66 53.97 14.24
CA MET A 1 35.30 55.41 14.34
C MET A 1 34.22 55.52 15.41
N ASN A 2 34.58 56.20 16.52
CA ASN A 2 33.89 56.48 17.78
C ASN A 2 32.44 55.99 17.99
N ILE A 3 32.27 55.05 18.93
CA ILE A 3 31.12 55.03 19.84
C ILE A 3 31.71 55.13 21.26
N GLN A 4 31.52 56.29 21.89
CA GLN A 4 31.82 56.50 23.30
C GLN A 4 30.88 55.61 24.13
N THR A 5 31.40 54.51 24.67
CA THR A 5 30.73 53.79 25.74
C THR A 5 30.95 54.54 27.05
N ASN A 6 29.87 55.11 27.55
CA ASN A 6 29.77 55.76 28.86
C ASN A 6 30.20 54.78 29.97
N PRO A 7 31.19 55.10 30.83
CA PRO A 7 31.70 54.19 31.87
C PRO A 7 30.66 53.78 32.93
N ASN A 8 29.54 54.49 33.02
CA ASN A 8 28.50 54.27 34.04
C ASN A 8 27.37 53.33 33.60
N LYS A 9 27.55 52.56 32.52
CA LYS A 9 26.59 51.51 32.08
C LYS A 9 27.09 50.08 32.34
N ILE A 10 27.96 49.90 33.33
CA ILE A 10 28.21 48.59 33.96
C ILE A 10 27.12 48.39 35.03
N GLU A 11 25.86 48.40 34.61
CA GLU A 11 24.77 47.93 35.47
C GLU A 11 24.78 46.40 35.47
N GLN A 12 24.67 45.86 36.69
CA GLN A 12 24.67 44.46 37.07
C GLN A 12 23.87 43.58 36.10
N THR A 13 24.55 42.96 35.14
CA THR A 13 24.07 41.73 34.52
C THR A 13 24.79 40.59 35.21
N SER A 14 24.21 40.10 36.32
CA SER A 14 24.47 38.72 36.72
C SER A 14 23.99 37.86 35.56
N ALA A 15 24.89 37.26 34.78
CA ALA A 15 24.51 36.29 33.77
C ALA A 15 23.62 35.24 34.46
N GLY A 16 22.37 35.12 34.00
CA GLY A 16 21.41 34.20 34.62
C GLY A 16 21.96 32.78 34.55
N PHE A 17 21.90 32.04 35.66
CA PHE A 17 22.39 30.66 35.72
C PHE A 17 21.54 29.76 34.79
N PRO A 18 22.10 29.18 33.72
CA PRO A 18 21.45 28.22 32.85
C PRO A 18 20.80 27.07 33.61
N THR A 19 19.55 26.76 33.24
CA THR A 19 18.73 25.73 33.88
C THR A 19 19.39 24.36 33.87
N VAL A 20 19.28 23.62 34.98
CA VAL A 20 19.74 22.23 35.12
C VAL A 20 19.09 21.36 34.04
N THR A 21 19.89 20.56 33.37
CA THR A 21 19.47 19.70 32.25
C THR A 21 19.16 18.29 32.71
N GLU A 22 18.16 17.66 32.10
CA GLU A 22 17.84 16.25 32.28
C GLU A 22 19.05 15.35 31.93
N ALA A 23 19.28 14.31 32.72
CA ALA A 23 20.31 13.32 32.45
C ALA A 23 19.99 12.51 31.18
N PRO A 24 20.99 12.14 30.36
CA PRO A 24 20.81 11.22 29.23
C PRO A 24 20.15 9.92 29.68
N ILE A 25 19.33 9.32 28.82
CA ILE A 25 18.71 8.02 29.06
C ILE A 25 19.80 6.95 28.94
N ARG A 26 20.41 6.58 30.07
CA ARG A 26 21.53 5.64 30.14
C ARG A 26 21.64 4.99 31.51
N SER A 27 21.85 3.68 31.52
CA SER A 27 22.15 2.84 32.69
C SER A 27 23.25 1.83 32.34
N ASN A 28 23.45 0.82 33.18
CA ASN A 28 24.42 -0.25 32.94
C ASN A 28 24.11 -0.99 31.64
N PHE A 29 25.11 -1.13 30.76
CA PHE A 29 24.97 -1.86 29.51
C PHE A 29 24.64 -3.33 29.76
N LEU A 30 23.65 -3.87 29.05
CA LEU A 30 23.25 -5.26 29.15
C LEU A 30 23.50 -6.03 27.85
N PRO A 31 24.19 -7.20 27.90
CA PRO A 31 24.29 -8.10 26.76
C PRO A 31 22.95 -8.77 26.44
N GLU A 32 22.87 -9.44 25.29
CA GLU A 32 21.65 -10.02 24.74
C GLU A 32 20.85 -10.91 25.73
N ASP A 33 21.51 -11.83 26.44
CA ASP A 33 20.85 -12.71 27.42
C ASP A 33 20.23 -11.94 28.59
N ARG A 34 20.90 -10.86 29.02
CA ARG A 34 20.40 -10.01 30.11
C ARG A 34 19.27 -9.10 29.64
N LEU A 35 19.27 -8.67 28.38
CA LEU A 35 18.16 -7.96 27.77
C LEU A 35 16.92 -8.87 27.63
N ARG A 36 17.11 -10.13 27.27
CA ARG A 36 16.03 -11.13 27.28
C ARG A 36 15.44 -11.30 28.69
N ALA A 37 16.28 -11.45 29.71
CA ALA A 37 15.84 -11.52 31.10
C ALA A 37 15.13 -10.24 31.56
N LEU A 38 15.60 -9.06 31.13
CA LEU A 38 14.94 -7.79 31.39
C LEU A 38 13.54 -7.74 30.77
N GLY A 39 13.38 -8.23 29.54
CA GLY A 39 12.06 -8.38 28.91
C GLY A 39 11.08 -9.18 29.76
N VAL A 40 11.53 -10.31 30.33
CA VAL A 40 10.73 -11.13 31.27
C VAL A 40 10.34 -10.33 32.52
N ALA A 41 11.31 -9.63 33.12
CA ALA A 41 11.10 -8.82 34.32
C ALA A 41 10.10 -7.67 34.08
N LEU A 42 10.18 -7.02 32.91
CA LEU A 42 9.24 -5.99 32.48
C LEU A 42 7.81 -6.54 32.36
N ALA A 43 7.64 -7.70 31.73
CA ALA A 43 6.32 -8.31 31.56
C ALA A 43 5.70 -8.76 32.88
N LYS A 44 6.52 -9.16 33.86
CA LYS A 44 6.07 -9.51 35.23
C LYS A 44 5.80 -8.30 36.12
N GLY A 45 6.10 -7.08 35.67
CA GLY A 45 5.98 -5.86 36.47
C GLY A 45 7.03 -5.75 37.59
N GLU A 46 8.17 -6.43 37.46
CA GLU A 46 9.26 -6.38 38.45
C GLU A 46 10.05 -5.06 38.40
N VAL A 47 10.02 -4.37 37.25
CA VAL A 47 10.65 -3.07 37.04
C VAL A 47 9.74 -1.96 37.53
N LYS A 48 10.16 -1.28 38.60
CA LYS A 48 9.34 -0.26 39.29
C LYS A 48 9.51 1.14 38.73
N GLU A 49 10.70 1.46 38.23
CA GLU A 49 11.09 2.78 37.73
C GLU A 49 11.93 2.65 36.46
N LEU A 50 11.86 3.67 35.61
CA LEU A 50 12.66 3.79 34.39
C LEU A 50 13.57 5.00 34.53
N PHE A 51 14.87 4.83 34.27
CA PHE A 51 15.82 5.90 34.52
C PHE A 51 15.52 7.14 33.67
N GLY A 52 15.46 8.29 34.32
CA GLY A 52 15.23 9.58 33.67
C GLY A 52 13.83 9.77 33.07
N LEU A 53 12.87 8.87 33.31
CA LEU A 53 11.50 9.04 32.84
C LEU A 53 10.72 9.94 33.81
N ALA A 54 10.20 11.06 33.29
CA ALA A 54 9.24 11.92 33.98
C ALA A 54 7.87 11.87 33.27
N PRO A 55 6.74 12.11 33.96
CA PRO A 55 5.44 12.17 33.30
C PRO A 55 5.37 13.30 32.25
N PHE A 56 4.98 12.96 31.03
CA PHE A 56 4.77 13.95 29.96
C PHE A 56 3.61 13.54 29.03
N GLU A 57 3.03 14.53 28.34
CA GLU A 57 2.07 14.26 27.26
C GLU A 57 2.83 13.94 25.98
N PHE A 58 2.68 12.72 25.46
CA PHE A 58 3.50 12.18 24.38
C PHE A 58 3.56 13.08 23.14
N GLN A 59 2.42 13.61 22.70
CA GLN A 59 2.34 14.46 21.49
C GLN A 59 2.95 15.85 21.71
N ALA A 60 2.75 16.46 22.89
CA ALA A 60 3.45 17.67 23.27
C ALA A 60 4.96 17.43 23.35
N ARG A 61 5.41 16.28 23.87
CA ARG A 61 6.83 15.96 23.98
C ARG A 61 7.51 15.79 22.63
N ILE A 62 6.86 15.18 21.63
CA ILE A 62 7.38 15.14 20.25
C ILE A 62 7.63 16.56 19.72
N ARG A 63 6.70 17.49 19.96
CA ARG A 63 6.83 18.89 19.52
C ARG A 63 7.92 19.63 20.29
N ASP A 64 8.03 19.41 21.60
CA ASP A 64 9.11 19.97 22.43
C ASP A 64 10.48 19.46 21.95
N ASN A 65 10.60 18.17 21.68
CA ASN A 65 11.84 17.56 21.18
C ASN A 65 12.27 18.19 19.86
N ALA A 66 11.36 18.30 18.91
CA ALA A 66 11.62 18.97 17.64
C ALA A 66 12.04 20.42 17.82
N LYS A 67 11.33 21.18 18.66
CA LYS A 67 11.61 22.59 18.92
C LYS A 67 12.99 22.77 19.55
N LYS A 68 13.30 22.01 20.61
CA LYS A 68 14.55 22.13 21.36
C LYS A 68 15.77 21.73 20.54
N ILE A 69 15.68 20.63 19.78
CA ILE A 69 16.79 20.23 18.91
C ILE A 69 17.04 21.29 17.83
N LEU A 70 15.98 21.83 17.22
CA LEU A 70 16.11 22.89 16.21
C LEU A 70 16.70 24.19 16.79
N GLU A 71 16.30 24.59 18.01
CA GLU A 71 16.89 25.73 18.72
C GLU A 71 18.40 25.55 18.89
N VAL A 72 18.84 24.37 19.35
CA VAL A 72 20.26 24.04 19.57
C VAL A 72 21.04 23.92 18.27
N TYR A 73 20.42 23.38 17.21
CA TYR A 73 21.03 23.33 15.88
C TYR A 73 21.30 24.76 15.37
N ARG A 74 20.31 25.65 15.43
CA ARG A 74 20.44 27.05 14.98
C ARG A 74 21.49 27.82 15.78
N SER A 75 21.50 27.68 17.10
CA SER A 75 22.45 28.38 17.96
C SER A 75 23.89 27.88 17.73
N THR A 76 24.08 26.55 17.62
CA THR A 76 25.37 25.93 17.34
C THR A 76 25.88 26.29 15.95
N ASN A 77 25.02 26.33 14.93
CA ASN A 77 25.41 26.71 13.57
C ASN A 77 25.85 28.19 13.51
N ALA A 78 25.13 29.08 14.20
CA ALA A 78 25.52 30.48 14.33
C ALA A 78 26.85 30.66 15.08
N ALA A 79 27.10 29.86 16.11
CA ALA A 79 28.37 29.83 16.84
C ALA A 79 29.53 29.35 15.95
N GLN A 80 29.31 28.32 15.11
CA GLN A 80 30.30 27.83 14.15
C GLN A 80 30.72 28.92 13.17
N ALA A 81 29.73 29.65 12.64
CA ALA A 81 29.96 30.74 11.70
C ALA A 81 30.77 31.90 12.31
N LYS A 82 30.74 32.06 13.64
CA LYS A 82 31.54 33.05 14.40
C LYS A 82 32.94 32.53 14.78
N GLY A 83 33.28 31.29 14.48
CA GLY A 83 34.56 30.68 14.83
C GLY A 83 34.65 30.17 16.28
N GLU A 84 33.52 29.98 16.97
CA GLU A 84 33.51 29.39 18.32
C GLU A 84 33.88 27.89 18.28
N THR A 85 34.50 27.39 19.36
CA THR A 85 34.85 25.96 19.47
C THR A 85 33.63 25.11 19.82
N ILE A 86 33.29 24.20 18.91
CA ILE A 86 32.13 23.32 19.01
C ILE A 86 32.55 21.97 19.58
N THR A 87 31.72 21.40 20.45
CA THR A 87 31.97 20.07 21.02
C THR A 87 31.70 18.98 19.98
N PRO A 88 32.38 17.82 20.04
CA PRO A 88 32.13 16.72 19.12
C PRO A 88 30.65 16.29 19.03
N ALA A 89 29.95 16.26 20.17
CA ALA A 89 28.50 15.96 20.22
C ALA A 89 27.64 16.99 19.47
N ALA A 90 28.06 18.26 19.44
CA ALA A 90 27.38 19.32 18.72
C ALA A 90 27.67 19.27 17.21
N GLN A 91 28.87 18.83 16.82
CA GLN A 91 29.22 18.56 15.42
C GLN A 91 28.31 17.47 14.82
N TRP A 92 28.06 16.38 15.55
CA TRP A 92 27.11 15.34 15.13
C TRP A 92 25.71 15.90 14.82
N LEU A 93 25.21 16.85 15.62
CA LEU A 93 23.91 17.49 15.37
C LEU A 93 23.91 18.32 14.09
N LEU A 94 25.00 19.05 13.82
CA LEU A 94 25.14 19.85 12.60
C LEU A 94 25.17 18.97 11.35
N ASP A 95 25.99 17.91 11.38
CA ASP A 95 26.22 17.03 10.23
C ASP A 95 24.99 16.16 9.88
N ASN A 96 24.05 15.99 10.81
CA ASN A 96 22.95 15.03 10.69
C ASN A 96 21.55 15.64 10.87
N ASN A 97 21.40 16.97 10.74
CA ASN A 97 20.11 17.63 10.94
C ASN A 97 18.98 17.03 10.07
N TYR A 98 19.27 16.70 8.80
CA TYR A 98 18.27 16.11 7.90
C TYR A 98 17.70 14.78 8.43
N LEU A 99 18.58 13.88 8.89
CA LEU A 99 18.16 12.59 9.48
C LEU A 99 17.27 12.79 10.71
N VAL A 100 17.60 13.77 11.54
CA VAL A 100 16.85 14.08 12.76
C VAL A 100 15.47 14.65 12.42
N GLU A 101 15.39 15.60 11.48
CA GLU A 101 14.13 16.17 11.01
C GLU A 101 13.23 15.11 10.37
N GLU A 102 13.81 14.25 9.53
CA GLU A 102 13.10 13.13 8.90
C GLU A 102 12.56 12.17 9.97
N THR A 103 13.38 11.79 10.96
CA THR A 103 12.98 10.90 12.06
C THR A 103 11.81 11.50 12.86
N ILE A 104 11.86 12.80 13.19
CA ILE A 104 10.77 13.49 13.89
C ILE A 104 9.47 13.44 13.06
N PHE A 105 9.57 13.64 11.75
CA PHE A 105 8.43 13.55 10.85
C PHE A 105 7.84 12.12 10.81
N GLN A 106 8.70 11.10 10.67
CA GLN A 106 8.29 9.69 10.70
C GLN A 106 7.58 9.33 12.01
N VAL A 107 8.13 9.73 13.17
CA VAL A 107 7.49 9.50 14.49
C VAL A 107 6.09 10.12 14.56
N LYS A 108 5.91 11.36 14.06
CA LYS A 108 4.59 12.01 14.03
C LYS A 108 3.59 11.29 13.13
N ARG A 109 4.05 10.82 11.97
CA ARG A 109 3.24 10.11 10.98
C ARG A 109 2.80 8.74 11.50
N ASP A 110 3.74 7.99 12.06
CA ASP A 110 3.55 6.57 12.41
C ASP A 110 2.90 6.38 13.79
N LEU A 111 2.99 7.38 14.69
CA LEU A 111 2.37 7.34 16.02
C LEU A 111 1.32 8.45 16.23
N PRO A 112 0.22 8.45 15.46
CA PRO A 112 -0.86 9.42 15.66
C PRO A 112 -1.55 9.20 17.00
N ARG A 113 -2.13 10.28 17.56
CA ARG A 113 -2.78 10.28 18.90
C ARG A 113 -3.79 9.15 19.09
N ARG A 114 -4.56 8.80 18.05
CA ARG A 114 -5.54 7.71 18.09
C ARG A 114 -4.89 6.34 18.20
N PHE A 115 -3.79 6.09 17.49
CA PHE A 115 -3.07 4.82 17.51
C PHE A 115 -2.34 4.62 18.84
N TYR A 116 -1.59 5.64 19.30
CA TYR A 116 -0.87 5.58 20.58
C TYR A 116 -1.79 5.26 21.77
N ARG A 117 -3.01 5.81 21.79
CA ARG A 117 -4.02 5.53 22.84
C ARG A 117 -4.64 4.14 22.80
N GLN A 118 -4.50 3.41 21.68
CA GLN A 118 -5.03 2.05 21.54
C GLN A 118 -4.05 0.99 22.03
N LEU A 119 -2.77 1.36 22.24
CA LEU A 119 -1.76 0.44 22.71
C LEU A 119 -2.06 -0.02 24.15
N PRO A 120 -1.97 -1.33 24.44
CA PRO A 120 -2.04 -1.87 25.79
C PRO A 120 -1.05 -1.19 26.73
N THR A 121 -1.49 -0.91 27.94
CA THR A 121 -0.72 -0.16 28.94
C THR A 121 -0.25 -1.04 30.09
N LEU A 122 0.86 -0.65 30.71
CA LEU A 122 1.39 -1.19 31.96
C LEU A 122 1.50 -0.05 32.98
N THR A 123 1.23 -0.38 34.23
CA THR A 123 1.37 0.56 35.36
C THR A 123 2.71 0.32 36.03
N LEU A 124 3.56 1.34 36.04
CA LEU A 124 4.84 1.31 36.75
C LEU A 124 4.62 1.41 38.27
N GLY A 125 5.64 1.05 39.06
CA GLY A 125 5.56 1.05 40.53
C GLY A 125 5.26 2.43 41.15
N ASN A 126 5.57 3.50 40.42
CA ASN A 126 5.26 4.89 40.79
C ASN A 126 3.83 5.35 40.40
N GLY A 127 2.98 4.46 39.88
CA GLY A 127 1.61 4.77 39.47
C GLY A 127 1.48 5.34 38.05
N THR A 128 2.58 5.50 37.31
CA THR A 128 2.55 6.01 35.93
C THR A 128 2.05 4.93 34.97
N VAL A 129 1.05 5.25 34.14
CA VAL A 129 0.48 4.33 33.15
C VAL A 129 1.03 4.66 31.76
N LEU A 130 1.73 3.71 31.13
CA LEU A 130 2.36 3.89 29.82
C LEU A 130 2.12 2.68 28.91
N PRO A 131 2.15 2.85 27.57
CA PRO A 131 2.10 1.71 26.65
C PRO A 131 3.22 0.71 26.93
N ARG A 132 2.92 -0.59 26.93
CA ARG A 132 3.89 -1.67 27.15
C ARG A 132 5.04 -1.61 26.14
N ALA A 133 4.72 -1.43 24.85
CA ALA A 133 5.71 -1.25 23.79
C ALA A 133 6.65 -0.05 24.03
N PHE A 134 6.14 1.03 24.64
CA PHE A 134 6.95 2.21 24.96
C PHE A 134 7.92 1.91 26.12
N VAL A 135 7.46 1.21 27.14
CA VAL A 135 8.29 0.74 28.25
C VAL A 135 9.44 -0.14 27.74
N VAL A 136 9.15 -1.09 26.85
CA VAL A 136 10.18 -1.94 26.22
C VAL A 136 11.21 -1.11 25.43
N ALA A 137 10.75 -0.16 24.61
CA ALA A 137 11.65 0.71 23.84
C ALA A 137 12.52 1.60 24.75
N TRP A 138 11.95 2.13 25.84
CA TRP A 138 12.69 2.94 26.81
C TRP A 138 13.77 2.13 27.51
N SER A 139 13.41 0.97 28.08
CA SER A 139 14.34 0.09 28.78
C SER A 139 15.45 -0.42 27.85
N TYR A 140 15.15 -0.65 26.58
CA TYR A 140 16.18 -1.01 25.60
C TYR A 140 17.21 0.12 25.42
N VAL A 141 16.78 1.36 25.20
CA VAL A 141 17.71 2.49 25.02
C VAL A 141 18.52 2.75 26.30
N GLU A 142 17.86 2.68 27.46
CA GLU A 142 18.49 2.81 28.78
C GLU A 142 19.67 1.85 28.96
N HIS A 143 19.51 0.57 28.57
CA HIS A 143 20.53 -0.48 28.77
C HIS A 143 21.39 -0.81 27.55
N SER A 144 21.26 -0.06 26.45
CA SER A 144 22.09 -0.21 25.23
C SER A 144 23.00 0.99 24.97
N ASP A 145 22.94 2.05 25.81
CA ASP A 145 23.59 3.33 25.54
C ASP A 145 23.26 3.88 24.15
N SER A 146 21.98 3.73 23.75
CA SER A 146 21.47 4.05 22.41
C SER A 146 22.14 3.30 21.23
N SER A 147 22.94 2.27 21.50
CA SER A 147 23.54 1.41 20.47
C SER A 147 22.51 0.40 19.95
N VAL A 148 21.85 0.76 18.85
CA VAL A 148 20.75 -0.05 18.29
C VAL A 148 21.29 -1.28 17.55
N SER A 149 20.64 -2.42 17.79
CA SER A 149 20.84 -3.68 17.07
C SER A 149 19.50 -4.40 16.96
N ALA A 150 19.15 -4.83 15.74
CA ALA A 150 17.89 -5.55 15.48
C ALA A 150 17.79 -6.85 16.30
N ASN A 151 18.92 -7.55 16.50
CA ASN A 151 18.98 -8.81 17.26
C ASN A 151 18.82 -8.56 18.76
N MET A 152 19.53 -7.56 19.32
CA MET A 152 19.41 -7.23 20.74
C MET A 152 18.00 -6.70 21.07
N PHE A 153 17.41 -5.92 20.16
CA PHE A 153 16.04 -5.45 20.30
C PHE A 153 15.02 -6.59 20.19
N LYS A 154 15.26 -7.55 19.30
CA LYS A 154 14.49 -8.80 19.23
C LYS A 154 14.57 -9.58 20.56
N ALA A 155 15.75 -9.69 21.17
CA ALA A 155 15.92 -10.46 22.41
C ALA A 155 15.09 -9.93 23.59
N ILE A 156 15.05 -8.62 23.82
CA ILE A 156 14.20 -8.03 24.88
C ILE A 156 12.70 -8.22 24.58
N VAL A 157 12.30 -8.10 23.32
CA VAL A 157 10.91 -8.30 22.88
C VAL A 157 10.49 -9.77 23.04
N GLU A 158 11.34 -10.73 22.67
CA GLU A 158 11.08 -12.16 22.89
C GLU A 158 11.00 -12.51 24.38
N GLY A 159 11.87 -11.92 25.20
CA GLY A 159 11.81 -12.03 26.67
C GLY A 159 10.47 -11.56 27.21
N PHE A 160 10.00 -10.40 26.77
CA PHE A 160 8.69 -9.86 27.16
C PHE A 160 7.53 -10.76 26.72
N GLN A 161 7.54 -11.18 25.46
CA GLN A 161 6.51 -12.05 24.89
C GLN A 161 6.45 -13.44 25.54
N SER A 162 7.52 -13.90 26.19
CA SER A 162 7.56 -15.18 26.91
C SER A 162 6.58 -15.28 28.08
N VAL A 163 6.24 -14.14 28.68
CA VAL A 163 5.27 -14.05 29.77
C VAL A 163 3.88 -13.74 29.21
N GLU A 164 3.78 -12.70 28.36
CA GLU A 164 2.52 -12.30 27.76
C GLU A 164 2.74 -11.86 26.30
N PRO A 165 2.07 -12.49 25.31
CA PRO A 165 2.19 -12.10 23.91
C PRO A 165 1.83 -10.63 23.68
N MET A 166 2.64 -9.94 22.89
CA MET A 166 2.32 -8.58 22.44
C MET A 166 1.33 -8.63 21.27
N LYS A 167 0.49 -7.60 21.17
CA LYS A 167 -0.42 -7.43 20.04
C LYS A 167 0.33 -7.06 18.76
N ILE A 168 -0.27 -7.35 17.60
CA ILE A 168 0.23 -6.97 16.28
C ILE A 168 0.54 -5.46 16.23
N GLY A 169 -0.40 -4.62 16.69
CA GLY A 169 -0.21 -3.18 16.73
C GLY A 169 0.90 -2.71 17.67
N GLU A 170 1.20 -3.46 18.74
CA GLU A 170 2.33 -3.14 19.62
C GLU A 170 3.67 -3.41 18.93
N LEU A 171 3.79 -4.55 18.26
CA LEU A 171 5.02 -4.93 17.54
C LEU A 171 5.31 -3.94 16.40
N TRP A 172 4.30 -3.49 15.66
CA TRP A 172 4.45 -2.44 14.65
C TRP A 172 4.78 -1.06 15.22
N ALA A 173 4.39 -0.77 16.48
CA ALA A 173 4.72 0.50 17.13
C ALA A 173 6.18 0.57 17.60
N LEU A 174 6.84 -0.57 17.85
CA LEU A 174 8.17 -0.64 18.46
C LEU A 174 9.25 0.16 17.69
N PRO A 175 9.38 0.08 16.36
CA PRO A 175 10.40 0.86 15.63
C PRO A 175 10.20 2.37 15.78
N SER A 176 8.95 2.84 15.69
CA SER A 176 8.64 4.27 15.82
C SER A 176 8.76 4.76 17.26
N LEU A 177 8.48 3.90 18.25
CA LEU A 177 8.73 4.20 19.67
C LEU A 177 10.23 4.24 19.96
N LEU A 178 11.03 3.34 19.36
CA LEU A 178 12.48 3.37 19.46
C LEU A 178 13.07 4.66 18.87
N ARG A 179 12.61 5.08 17.67
CA ARG A 179 12.94 6.40 17.10
C ARG A 179 12.62 7.54 18.06
N PHE A 180 11.43 7.52 18.67
CA PHE A 180 11.04 8.53 19.64
C PHE A 180 11.99 8.60 20.83
N VAL A 181 12.34 7.45 21.44
CA VAL A 181 13.22 7.42 22.61
C VAL A 181 14.63 7.90 22.27
N LEU A 182 15.14 7.57 21.08
CA LEU A 182 16.43 8.08 20.60
C LEU A 182 16.41 9.59 20.39
N ILE A 183 15.32 10.14 19.82
CA ILE A 183 15.12 11.59 19.66
C ILE A 183 14.96 12.29 21.01
N GLU A 184 14.27 11.68 21.95
CA GLU A 184 14.17 12.17 23.33
C GLU A 184 15.56 12.23 23.98
N ASN A 185 16.37 11.18 23.82
CA ASN A 185 17.74 11.18 24.35
C ASN A 185 18.62 12.24 23.64
N LEU A 186 18.47 12.40 22.33
CA LEU A 186 19.16 13.43 21.56
C LEU A 186 18.79 14.83 22.03
N ARG A 187 17.51 15.08 22.34
CA ARG A 187 17.04 16.35 22.90
C ARG A 187 17.73 16.64 24.24
N ARG A 188 17.84 15.65 25.13
CA ARG A 188 18.53 15.84 26.42
C ARG A 188 19.99 16.22 26.23
N ILE A 189 20.68 15.55 25.33
CA ILE A 189 22.08 15.86 25.00
C ILE A 189 22.20 17.23 24.33
N ALA A 190 21.30 17.57 23.40
CA ALA A 190 21.30 18.86 22.71
C ALA A 190 21.13 20.03 23.69
N VAL A 191 20.17 19.93 24.62
CA VAL A 191 19.98 20.96 25.66
C VAL A 191 21.21 21.06 26.57
N ARG A 192 21.85 19.93 26.90
CA ARG A 192 23.12 19.93 27.66
C ARG A 192 24.27 20.59 26.89
N VAL A 193 24.39 20.32 25.59
CA VAL A 193 25.38 20.96 24.70
C VAL A 193 25.22 22.48 24.69
N GLU A 194 23.99 22.97 24.60
CA GLU A 194 23.69 24.41 24.65
C GLU A 194 24.05 25.01 26.01
N ARG A 195 23.68 24.33 27.12
CA ARG A 195 24.06 24.76 28.48
C ARG A 195 25.58 24.84 28.64
N THR A 196 26.30 23.82 28.20
CA THR A 196 27.77 23.76 28.24
C THR A 196 28.39 24.86 27.37
N ARG A 197 27.79 25.23 26.22
CA ARG A 197 28.24 26.39 25.43
C ARG A 197 28.02 27.70 26.19
N GLN A 198 26.85 27.90 26.78
CA GLN A 198 26.53 29.09 27.57
C GLN A 198 27.47 29.24 28.78
N MET A 199 27.74 28.16 29.51
CA MET A 199 28.71 28.12 30.60
C MET A 199 30.12 28.54 30.16
N ARG A 200 30.61 27.99 29.04
CA ARG A 200 31.91 28.37 28.48
C ARG A 200 31.97 29.84 28.07
N HIS A 201 30.88 30.37 27.50
CA HIS A 201 30.79 31.78 27.13
C HIS A 201 30.87 32.68 28.36
N ILE A 202 30.10 32.37 29.41
CA ILE A 202 30.13 33.12 30.68
C ILE A 202 31.53 33.05 31.30
N ALA A 203 32.18 31.87 31.29
CA ALA A 203 33.55 31.73 31.78
C ALA A 203 34.56 32.59 30.99
N ASN A 204 34.44 32.65 29.67
CA ASN A 204 35.28 33.50 28.83
C ASN A 204 35.07 35.00 29.13
N GLU A 205 33.81 35.44 29.27
CA GLU A 205 33.51 36.84 29.63
C GLU A 205 34.05 37.21 31.00
N VAL A 206 33.93 36.30 31.98
CA VAL A 206 34.50 36.49 33.33
C VAL A 206 36.02 36.57 33.26
N ALA A 207 36.67 35.66 32.53
CA ALA A 207 38.11 35.68 32.34
C ALA A 207 38.58 36.98 31.68
N ASP A 208 37.91 37.45 30.62
CA ASP A 208 38.25 38.69 29.92
C ASP A 208 38.12 39.91 30.84
N ARG A 209 37.04 39.98 31.64
CA ARG A 209 36.84 41.05 32.63
C ARG A 209 37.90 41.04 33.73
N VAL A 210 38.25 39.86 34.23
CA VAL A 210 39.23 39.67 35.29
C VAL A 210 40.64 40.02 34.82
N LEU A 211 41.01 39.61 33.60
CA LEU A 211 42.31 39.89 33.00
C LEU A 211 42.46 41.37 32.60
N ALA A 212 41.38 42.04 32.22
CA ALA A 212 41.37 43.47 31.88
C ALA A 212 41.38 44.41 33.10
N THR A 213 41.18 43.90 34.32
CA THR A 213 41.09 44.71 35.55
C THR A 213 42.39 44.65 36.33
N ASP A 214 43.06 45.80 36.54
CA ASP A 214 44.31 45.88 37.31
C ASP A 214 44.09 46.06 38.82
N ASP A 215 42.91 46.49 39.28
CA ASP A 215 42.57 46.62 40.70
C ASP A 215 42.10 45.28 41.32
N ASN A 216 42.74 44.89 42.41
CA ASN A 216 42.43 43.69 43.17
C ASN A 216 41.05 43.73 43.86
N ALA A 217 40.58 44.91 44.30
CA ALA A 217 39.29 45.03 44.98
C ALA A 217 38.12 44.77 44.01
N ASP A 218 38.20 45.35 42.82
CA ASP A 218 37.21 45.17 41.77
C ASP A 218 37.25 43.76 41.17
N ARG A 219 38.43 43.16 41.04
CA ARG A 219 38.57 41.75 40.63
C ARG A 219 37.84 40.80 41.58
N THR A 220 38.01 40.99 42.88
CA THR A 220 37.37 40.17 43.92
C THR A 220 35.84 40.33 43.90
N ARG A 221 35.33 41.55 43.63
CA ARG A 221 33.89 41.80 43.45
C ARG A 221 33.30 41.12 42.21
N ILE A 222 34.05 41.11 41.11
CA ILE A 222 33.62 40.41 39.89
C ILE A 222 33.50 38.91 40.18
N LEU A 223 34.57 38.29 40.72
CA LEU A 223 34.61 36.86 40.98
C LEU A 223 33.56 36.39 42.00
N SER A 224 33.34 37.14 43.09
CA SER A 224 32.35 36.77 44.11
C SER A 224 30.91 36.66 43.57
N SER A 225 30.60 37.41 42.50
CA SER A 225 29.30 37.33 41.80
C SER A 225 29.09 36.02 41.03
N TYR A 226 30.15 35.22 40.83
CA TYR A 226 30.14 33.96 40.10
C TYR A 226 30.43 32.73 40.98
N SER A 227 30.36 32.85 42.31
CA SER A 227 30.63 31.74 43.23
C SER A 227 29.75 30.50 42.95
N ALA A 228 28.48 30.69 42.60
CA ALA A 228 27.60 29.58 42.20
C ALA A 228 28.02 28.92 40.86
N HIS A 229 28.62 29.70 39.94
CA HIS A 229 29.12 29.20 38.66
C HIS A 229 30.43 28.43 38.83
N ALA A 230 31.26 28.78 39.82
CA ALA A 230 32.48 28.06 40.15
C ALA A 230 32.23 26.58 40.53
N GLN A 231 31.02 26.23 40.95
CA GLN A 231 30.62 24.85 41.25
C GLN A 231 30.22 24.04 39.99
N ASP A 232 30.03 24.69 38.83
CA ASP A 232 29.73 24.01 37.58
C ASP A 232 31.03 23.55 36.89
N THR A 233 31.11 22.26 36.56
CA THR A 233 32.34 21.63 36.01
C THR A 233 32.79 22.31 34.73
N THR A 234 31.86 22.70 33.85
CA THR A 234 32.17 23.33 32.57
C THR A 234 32.71 24.74 32.77
N PHE A 235 32.07 25.53 33.63
CA PHE A 235 32.53 26.90 33.94
C PHE A 235 33.91 26.89 34.60
N ALA A 236 34.10 26.08 35.64
CA ALA A 236 35.36 25.98 36.36
C ALA A 236 36.51 25.52 35.45
N THR A 237 36.30 24.46 34.64
CA THR A 237 37.31 23.97 33.69
C THR A 237 37.70 25.03 32.67
N GLN A 238 36.72 25.74 32.09
CA GLN A 238 36.98 26.77 31.09
C GLN A 238 37.69 28.00 31.69
N LEU A 239 37.29 28.43 32.89
CA LEU A 239 37.92 29.54 33.59
C LEU A 239 39.36 29.20 33.97
N LEU A 240 39.61 27.99 34.48
CA LEU A 240 40.95 27.49 34.79
C LEU A 240 41.83 27.47 33.53
N TYR A 241 41.31 26.95 32.40
CA TYR A 241 42.03 26.97 31.11
C TYR A 241 42.43 28.38 30.69
N ARG A 242 41.51 29.36 30.78
CA ARG A 242 41.78 30.76 30.41
C ARG A 242 42.77 31.47 31.35
N LEU A 243 42.77 31.12 32.64
CA LEU A 243 43.65 31.75 33.65
C LEU A 243 45.06 31.14 33.69
N ARG A 244 45.26 29.94 33.14
CA ARG A 244 46.54 29.21 33.17
C ARG A 244 47.65 29.84 32.28
N ASP A 245 47.30 30.70 31.32
CA ASP A 245 48.24 31.34 30.37
C ASP A 245 49.05 32.54 30.93
N GLY A 246 49.12 32.71 32.26
CA GLY A 246 50.34 33.27 32.88
C GLY A 246 50.55 34.79 32.89
N SER A 247 49.55 35.60 33.26
CA SER A 247 49.78 36.98 33.73
C SER A 247 49.81 37.05 35.27
N GLN A 248 50.54 38.00 35.87
CA GLN A 248 50.47 38.25 37.34
C GLN A 248 49.03 38.53 37.82
N ASN A 249 48.17 39.00 36.92
CA ASN A 249 46.76 39.24 37.18
C ASN A 249 45.92 37.94 37.32
N ALA A 250 46.39 36.80 36.83
CA ALA A 250 45.66 35.53 36.87
C ALA A 250 45.80 34.76 38.20
N GLY A 251 46.90 34.95 38.94
CA GLY A 251 47.21 34.15 40.15
C GLY A 251 46.12 34.18 41.23
N ARG A 252 45.63 35.38 41.60
CA ARG A 252 44.57 35.50 42.62
C ARG A 252 43.18 35.04 42.17
N ALA A 253 42.90 35.10 40.88
CA ALA A 253 41.65 34.56 40.34
C ALA A 253 41.67 33.03 40.36
N LEU A 254 42.86 32.44 40.20
CA LEU A 254 43.10 31.01 40.29
C LEU A 254 43.01 30.53 41.76
N GLU A 255 43.63 31.24 42.71
CA GLU A 255 43.46 30.99 44.16
C GLU A 255 41.98 31.08 44.60
N TRP A 256 41.23 32.04 44.07
CA TRP A 256 39.79 32.15 44.33
C TRP A 256 39.02 30.94 43.80
N LEU A 257 39.30 30.51 42.56
CA LEU A 257 38.62 29.36 41.97
C LEU A 257 38.92 28.10 42.77
N GLU A 258 40.20 27.83 43.07
CA GLU A 258 40.63 26.70 43.92
C GLU A 258 39.93 26.73 45.29
N GLY A 259 39.85 27.90 45.93
CA GLY A 259 39.14 28.05 47.21
C GLY A 259 37.62 27.81 47.14
N GLU A 260 36.96 28.10 46.01
CA GLU A 260 35.54 27.74 45.81
C GLU A 260 35.37 26.23 45.53
N LEU A 261 36.31 25.61 44.80
CA LEU A 261 36.30 24.17 44.55
C LEU A 261 36.48 23.37 45.84
N GLU A 262 37.43 23.75 46.69
CA GLU A 262 37.66 23.13 47.99
C GLU A 262 36.42 23.21 48.90
N LYS A 263 35.71 24.35 48.91
CA LYS A 263 34.45 24.50 49.67
C LYS A 263 33.37 23.53 49.20
N SER A 264 33.40 23.13 47.93
CA SER A 264 32.48 22.15 47.35
C SER A 264 32.97 20.70 47.46
N GLY A 265 34.16 20.47 48.03
CA GLY A 265 34.74 19.13 48.21
C GLY A 265 35.35 18.52 46.95
N SER A 266 35.74 19.34 45.98
CA SER A 266 36.36 18.93 44.71
C SER A 266 37.70 19.65 44.53
N ASP A 267 38.53 19.20 43.60
CA ASP A 267 39.72 19.93 43.15
C ASP A 267 39.72 20.18 41.62
N ALA A 268 40.74 20.88 41.14
CA ALA A 268 40.88 21.22 39.72
C ALA A 268 41.11 19.98 38.83
N GLU A 269 41.80 18.95 39.32
CA GLU A 269 42.07 17.72 38.57
C GLU A 269 40.77 16.91 38.41
N GLU A 270 40.01 16.74 39.50
CA GLU A 270 38.75 16.03 39.53
C GLU A 270 37.71 16.67 38.60
N ILE A 271 37.61 18.00 38.57
CA ILE A 271 36.69 18.70 37.66
C ILE A 271 37.12 18.58 36.19
N ILE A 272 38.41 18.66 35.88
CA ILE A 272 38.90 18.42 34.51
C ILE A 272 38.55 16.99 34.06
N ILE A 273 38.79 15.99 34.92
CA ILE A 273 38.46 14.60 34.64
C ILE A 273 36.95 14.42 34.42
N SER A 274 36.13 15.00 35.31
CA SER A 274 34.66 14.94 35.23
C SER A 274 34.11 15.60 33.96
N GLU A 275 34.64 16.76 33.57
CA GLU A 275 34.28 17.44 32.33
C GLU A 275 34.68 16.61 31.10
N HIS A 276 35.90 16.04 31.11
CA HIS A 276 36.35 15.17 30.02
C HIS A 276 35.49 13.91 29.88
N GLN A 277 35.14 13.24 30.99
CA GLN A 277 34.22 12.10 30.99
C GLN A 277 32.82 12.47 30.49
N THR A 278 32.32 13.64 30.87
CA THR A 278 31.05 14.19 30.39
C THR A 278 31.06 14.40 28.87
N LEU A 279 32.08 15.07 28.33
CA LEU A 279 32.20 15.34 26.90
C LEU A 279 32.39 14.06 26.08
N SER A 280 33.27 13.16 26.54
CA SER A 280 33.55 11.89 25.88
C SER A 280 32.32 10.98 25.85
N SER A 281 31.63 10.83 26.99
CA SER A 281 30.45 9.98 27.05
C SER A 281 29.26 10.58 26.28
N GLY A 282 29.09 11.91 26.29
CA GLY A 282 28.12 12.60 25.45
C GLY A 282 28.38 12.41 23.96
N ASN A 283 29.63 12.49 23.52
CA ASN A 283 30.01 12.24 22.13
C ASN A 283 29.70 10.81 21.68
N VAL A 284 30.02 9.81 22.51
CA VAL A 284 29.70 8.40 22.22
C VAL A 284 28.20 8.20 22.11
N THR A 285 27.42 8.72 23.07
CA THR A 285 25.96 8.57 23.08
C THR A 285 25.34 9.22 21.85
N THR A 286 25.73 10.46 21.50
CA THR A 286 25.22 11.12 20.28
C THR A 286 25.59 10.34 19.03
N GLY A 287 26.82 9.84 18.93
CA GLY A 287 27.24 8.99 17.82
C GLY A 287 26.41 7.71 17.72
N ASN A 288 26.11 7.05 18.85
CA ASN A 288 25.26 5.86 18.90
C ASN A 288 23.83 6.17 18.48
N ILE A 289 23.25 7.29 18.94
CA ILE A 289 21.93 7.74 18.52
C ILE A 289 21.87 7.93 17.00
N ILE A 290 22.82 8.68 16.42
CA ILE A 290 22.82 8.93 14.97
C ILE A 290 22.99 7.64 14.18
N ARG A 291 23.93 6.78 14.56
CA ARG A 291 24.11 5.46 13.93
C ARG A 291 22.85 4.59 14.08
N GLY A 292 22.22 4.62 15.24
CA GLY A 292 20.99 3.89 15.53
C GLY A 292 19.82 4.37 14.69
N LEU A 293 19.65 5.68 14.52
CA LEU A 293 18.61 6.25 13.64
C LEU A 293 18.81 5.84 12.17
N ARG A 294 20.05 5.82 11.68
CA ARG A 294 20.36 5.30 10.33
C ARG A 294 20.03 3.81 10.21
N LEU A 295 20.51 3.00 11.16
CA LEU A 295 20.25 1.56 11.18
C LEU A 295 18.75 1.26 11.20
N ILE A 296 17.96 2.02 11.97
CA ILE A 296 16.51 1.87 12.01
C ILE A 296 15.86 2.19 10.65
N ASN A 297 16.46 3.04 9.82
CA ASN A 297 15.95 3.28 8.47
C ASN A 297 16.38 2.19 7.47
N ASP A 298 17.53 1.55 7.70
CA ASP A 298 18.07 0.50 6.82
C ASP A 298 17.47 -0.89 7.10
N VAL A 299 16.93 -1.13 8.30
CA VAL A 299 16.30 -2.40 8.68
C VAL A 299 14.94 -2.57 8.02
N ASP A 300 14.75 -3.71 7.34
CA ASP A 300 13.42 -4.14 6.92
C ASP A 300 12.60 -4.62 8.14
N TRP A 301 11.82 -3.71 8.70
CA TRP A 301 10.95 -3.97 9.84
C TRP A 301 9.86 -4.99 9.56
N THR A 302 9.55 -5.25 8.29
CA THR A 302 8.61 -6.30 7.90
C THR A 302 9.17 -7.67 8.24
N VAL A 303 10.41 -7.94 7.79
CA VAL A 303 11.11 -9.19 8.08
C VAL A 303 11.38 -9.32 9.58
N TRP A 304 11.74 -8.22 10.24
CA TRP A 304 11.94 -8.23 11.69
C TRP A 304 10.65 -8.55 12.45
N PHE A 305 9.52 -7.90 12.11
CA PHE A 305 8.20 -8.16 12.68
C PHE A 305 7.83 -9.63 12.51
N GLU A 306 8.02 -10.15 11.30
CA GLU A 306 7.78 -11.54 10.94
C GLU A 306 8.66 -12.51 11.75
N GLY A 307 9.84 -12.10 12.16
CA GLY A 307 10.75 -12.88 13.00
C GLY A 307 10.44 -12.84 14.49
N VAL A 308 9.52 -11.98 14.97
CA VAL A 308 9.16 -11.84 16.39
C VAL A 308 7.68 -12.05 16.69
N SER A 309 6.80 -11.97 15.69
CA SER A 309 5.36 -12.19 15.83
C SER A 309 5.06 -13.66 16.17
N ARG A 310 4.50 -13.89 17.36
CA ARG A 310 4.03 -15.22 17.78
C ARG A 310 2.85 -15.72 16.95
N ILE A 311 2.03 -14.80 16.44
CA ILE A 311 0.89 -15.12 15.57
C ILE A 311 1.38 -15.59 14.21
N ASP A 312 2.37 -14.91 13.65
CA ASP A 312 3.02 -15.34 12.40
C ASP A 312 3.68 -16.69 12.56
N THR A 313 4.41 -16.90 13.67
CA THR A 313 5.05 -18.20 13.95
C THR A 313 4.00 -19.31 14.00
N LEU A 314 2.89 -19.09 14.73
CA LEU A 314 1.78 -20.03 14.81
C LEU A 314 1.16 -20.34 13.44
N LEU A 315 0.93 -19.33 12.60
CA LEU A 315 0.36 -19.51 11.27
C LEU A 315 1.33 -20.26 10.33
N ARG A 316 2.63 -19.90 10.33
CA ARG A 316 3.64 -20.58 9.50
C ARG A 316 3.83 -22.06 9.87
N GLU A 317 3.75 -22.39 11.14
CA GLU A 317 3.93 -23.77 11.60
C GLU A 317 2.74 -24.68 11.26
N LYS A 318 1.56 -24.11 11.03
CA LYS A 318 0.30 -24.87 10.93
C LYS A 318 -0.43 -24.70 9.61
N THR A 319 -0.05 -23.74 8.77
CA THR A 319 -0.72 -23.42 7.50
C THR A 319 0.30 -23.01 6.43
N ASP A 320 -0.17 -22.74 5.22
CA ASP A 320 0.61 -22.21 4.08
C ASP A 320 0.97 -20.72 4.20
N PHE A 321 0.86 -20.13 5.39
CA PHE A 321 1.02 -18.69 5.59
C PHE A 321 2.38 -18.16 5.13
N ALA A 322 3.44 -18.99 5.18
CA ALA A 322 4.78 -18.61 4.71
C ALA A 322 4.85 -18.40 3.19
N ASP A 323 3.98 -19.09 2.43
CA ASP A 323 3.95 -19.07 0.97
C ASP A 323 3.09 -17.93 0.43
N LEU A 324 2.35 -17.23 1.29
CA LEU A 324 1.48 -16.10 0.93
C LEU A 324 2.29 -14.82 0.68
N ASP A 325 1.81 -14.00 -0.26
CA ASP A 325 2.35 -12.66 -0.47
C ASP A 325 2.19 -11.78 0.80
N PHE A 326 3.01 -10.74 0.90
CA PHE A 326 3.01 -9.89 2.09
C PHE A 326 1.64 -9.26 2.38
N PHE A 327 0.92 -8.83 1.35
CA PHE A 327 -0.40 -8.21 1.52
C PHE A 327 -1.44 -9.20 2.02
N SER A 328 -1.38 -10.44 1.57
CA SER A 328 -2.24 -11.56 2.00
C SER A 328 -1.98 -11.90 3.47
N ARG A 329 -0.70 -11.96 3.87
CA ARG A 329 -0.32 -12.13 5.27
C ARG A 329 -0.82 -10.98 6.14
N ASP A 330 -0.70 -9.74 5.66
CA ASP A 330 -1.20 -8.56 6.37
C ASP A 330 -2.74 -8.52 6.47
N GLN A 331 -3.45 -9.00 5.44
CA GLN A 331 -4.90 -9.19 5.51
C GLN A 331 -5.31 -10.16 6.63
N TYR A 332 -4.58 -11.26 6.81
CA TYR A 332 -4.84 -12.22 7.89
C TYR A 332 -4.57 -11.57 9.25
N ARG A 333 -3.44 -10.88 9.41
CA ARG A 333 -3.09 -10.12 10.64
C ARG A 333 -4.17 -9.10 10.98
N THR A 334 -4.58 -8.30 10.01
CA THR A 334 -5.64 -7.29 10.15
C THR A 334 -6.99 -7.92 10.51
N ALA A 335 -7.33 -9.07 9.90
CA ALA A 335 -8.56 -9.79 10.24
C ALA A 335 -8.54 -10.30 11.68
N ILE A 336 -7.42 -10.89 12.13
CA ILE A 336 -7.21 -11.35 13.49
C ILE A 336 -7.34 -10.19 14.49
N GLU A 337 -6.68 -9.06 14.23
CA GLU A 337 -6.76 -7.86 15.09
C GLU A 337 -8.21 -7.36 15.21
N GLN A 338 -8.93 -7.25 14.10
CA GLN A 338 -10.31 -6.77 14.08
C GLN A 338 -11.27 -7.70 14.82
N LEU A 339 -11.09 -9.02 14.66
CA LEU A 339 -11.88 -10.04 15.34
C LEU A 339 -11.59 -10.04 16.85
N ALA A 340 -10.31 -10.03 17.23
CA ALA A 340 -9.88 -9.99 18.63
C ALA A 340 -10.42 -8.75 19.35
N ARG A 341 -10.35 -7.58 18.73
CA ARG A 341 -10.77 -6.30 19.33
C ARG A 341 -12.24 -6.25 19.79
N ARG A 342 -13.11 -7.09 19.21
CA ARG A 342 -14.52 -7.18 19.62
C ARG A 342 -14.93 -8.59 20.02
N SER A 343 -13.96 -9.36 20.49
CA SER A 343 -14.14 -10.63 21.19
C SER A 343 -13.54 -10.50 22.58
N ASP A 344 -13.82 -11.47 23.46
CA ASP A 344 -13.17 -11.56 24.77
C ASP A 344 -11.83 -12.35 24.70
N LEU A 345 -11.33 -12.65 23.49
CA LEU A 345 -10.12 -13.42 23.23
C LEU A 345 -8.95 -12.54 22.78
N SER A 346 -7.72 -13.02 23.05
CA SER A 346 -6.50 -12.39 22.53
C SER A 346 -6.30 -12.69 21.04
N GLU A 347 -5.52 -11.88 20.34
CA GLU A 347 -5.18 -12.08 18.92
C GLU A 347 -4.59 -13.47 18.65
N TYR A 348 -3.72 -13.95 19.55
CA TYR A 348 -3.17 -15.30 19.48
C TYR A 348 -4.25 -16.38 19.58
N ARG A 349 -5.20 -16.26 20.52
CA ARG A 349 -6.32 -17.22 20.69
C ARG A 349 -7.29 -17.18 19.51
N VAL A 350 -7.52 -16.02 18.90
CA VAL A 350 -8.33 -15.93 17.67
C VAL A 350 -7.65 -16.65 16.52
N ALA A 351 -6.34 -16.46 16.33
CA ALA A 351 -5.56 -17.17 15.31
C ALA A 351 -5.58 -18.69 15.53
N GLU A 352 -5.34 -19.14 16.78
CA GLU A 352 -5.44 -20.55 17.18
C GLU A 352 -6.83 -21.11 16.87
N LYS A 353 -7.91 -20.38 17.20
CA LYS A 353 -9.27 -20.86 16.92
C LYS A 353 -9.58 -20.97 15.42
N ALA A 354 -9.04 -20.07 14.60
CA ALA A 354 -9.15 -20.16 13.16
C ALA A 354 -8.44 -21.41 12.61
N ILE A 355 -7.24 -21.70 13.12
CA ILE A 355 -6.48 -22.92 12.76
C ILE A 355 -7.22 -24.18 13.24
N GLU A 356 -7.78 -24.17 14.45
CA GLU A 356 -8.59 -25.30 14.94
C GLU A 356 -9.77 -25.58 14.00
N LEU A 357 -10.51 -24.56 13.58
CA LEU A 357 -11.64 -24.71 12.66
C LEU A 357 -11.20 -25.13 11.24
N ALA A 358 -10.01 -24.72 10.81
CA ALA A 358 -9.38 -25.17 9.57
C ALA A 358 -8.96 -26.64 9.62
N GLY A 359 -8.48 -27.10 10.79
CA GLY A 359 -8.08 -28.48 11.06
C GLY A 359 -9.24 -29.44 11.38
N HIS A 360 -10.38 -28.93 11.88
CA HIS A 360 -11.58 -29.72 12.15
C HIS A 360 -12.54 -29.62 10.96
N THR A 361 -12.63 -30.67 10.14
CA THR A 361 -13.71 -30.79 9.14
C THR A 361 -14.93 -31.44 9.79
N PRO A 362 -16.03 -30.73 10.09
CA PRO A 362 -17.27 -31.38 10.50
C PRO A 362 -17.98 -31.85 9.23
N GLY A 363 -18.07 -33.17 8.99
CA GLY A 363 -18.99 -33.70 7.98
C GLY A 363 -18.51 -34.79 7.00
N LEU A 364 -17.46 -35.56 7.28
CA LEU A 364 -17.12 -36.80 6.54
C LEU A 364 -16.99 -37.99 7.50
N THR A 365 -17.98 -38.15 8.37
CA THR A 365 -18.27 -39.45 9.00
C THR A 365 -19.50 -40.01 8.33
N ASP A 366 -19.35 -41.17 7.69
CA ASP A 366 -20.49 -41.93 7.23
C ASP A 366 -21.40 -42.31 8.42
N ALA A 367 -22.62 -42.76 8.13
CA ALA A 367 -23.62 -43.15 9.13
C ALA A 367 -23.18 -44.36 10.00
N SER A 368 -21.99 -44.91 9.79
CA SER A 368 -21.37 -45.99 10.56
C SER A 368 -20.30 -45.53 11.55
N GLY A 369 -19.95 -44.23 11.61
CA GLY A 369 -18.97 -43.72 12.55
C GLY A 369 -17.53 -44.22 12.28
N VAL A 370 -17.25 -44.66 11.05
CA VAL A 370 -15.90 -44.98 10.59
C VAL A 370 -15.41 -43.80 9.75
N PRO A 371 -14.20 -43.28 9.95
CA PRO A 371 -13.66 -42.27 9.06
C PRO A 371 -13.47 -42.91 7.67
N GLU A 372 -14.28 -42.50 6.69
CA GLU A 372 -13.92 -42.64 5.28
C GLU A 372 -12.51 -42.06 5.14
N THR A 373 -11.62 -42.79 4.48
CA THR A 373 -10.22 -42.45 4.30
C THR A 373 -10.05 -40.99 3.88
N ALA A 374 -9.87 -40.12 4.87
CA ALA A 374 -9.60 -38.71 4.66
C ALA A 374 -8.23 -38.65 4.01
N ASP A 375 -8.20 -38.25 2.73
CA ASP A 375 -6.98 -37.83 2.08
C ASP A 375 -6.35 -36.74 2.97
N PRO A 376 -5.09 -36.90 3.44
CA PRO A 376 -4.42 -35.93 4.32
C PRO A 376 -4.37 -34.50 3.76
N ALA A 377 -4.70 -34.32 2.48
CA ALA A 377 -4.74 -33.06 1.75
C ALA A 377 -6.03 -32.23 1.92
N VAL A 378 -7.09 -32.73 2.57
CA VAL A 378 -8.35 -31.96 2.75
C VAL A 378 -8.34 -31.16 4.06
N HIS A 379 -7.30 -30.35 4.26
CA HIS A 379 -7.37 -29.25 5.24
C HIS A 379 -8.06 -28.06 4.57
N THR A 380 -9.08 -27.49 5.23
CA THR A 380 -9.63 -26.22 4.75
C THR A 380 -8.61 -25.13 5.06
N ASP A 381 -8.18 -24.36 4.06
CA ASP A 381 -7.27 -23.23 4.28
C ASP A 381 -7.82 -22.27 5.37
N VAL A 382 -6.95 -21.77 6.24
CA VAL A 382 -7.31 -20.86 7.35
C VAL A 382 -7.93 -19.56 6.84
N GLY A 383 -7.59 -19.17 5.61
CA GLY A 383 -8.16 -18.01 4.93
C GLY A 383 -9.68 -18.07 4.82
N PHE A 384 -10.29 -19.27 4.70
CA PHE A 384 -11.76 -19.41 4.66
C PHE A 384 -12.44 -18.86 5.91
N PHE A 385 -11.78 -18.91 7.07
CA PHE A 385 -12.29 -18.44 8.34
C PHE A 385 -11.87 -17.01 8.68
N LEU A 386 -10.68 -16.57 8.23
CA LEU A 386 -10.19 -15.23 8.52
C LEU A 386 -10.81 -14.18 7.58
N VAL A 387 -10.80 -14.44 6.27
CA VAL A 387 -11.18 -13.47 5.23
C VAL A 387 -12.22 -14.02 4.25
N GLY A 388 -12.42 -15.33 4.22
CA GLY A 388 -13.29 -16.01 3.27
C GLY A 388 -14.75 -16.21 3.74
N PRO A 389 -15.51 -17.05 3.02
CA PRO A 389 -16.95 -17.20 3.22
C PRO A 389 -17.34 -17.84 4.56
N ARG A 390 -16.44 -18.61 5.19
CA ARG A 390 -16.68 -19.29 6.47
C ARG A 390 -16.35 -18.43 7.69
N ARG A 391 -16.03 -17.15 7.50
CA ARG A 391 -15.73 -16.20 8.59
C ARG A 391 -16.81 -16.10 9.66
N GLN A 392 -18.09 -16.25 9.29
CA GLN A 392 -19.18 -16.22 10.27
C GLN A 392 -19.12 -17.38 11.27
N GLU A 393 -18.55 -18.53 10.89
CA GLU A 393 -18.35 -19.66 11.79
C GLU A 393 -17.33 -19.31 12.87
N LEU A 394 -16.21 -18.69 12.47
CA LEU A 394 -15.19 -18.19 13.40
C LEU A 394 -15.76 -17.10 14.32
N GLU A 395 -16.51 -16.14 13.77
CA GLU A 395 -17.14 -15.07 14.55
C GLU A 395 -18.05 -15.61 15.65
N LYS A 396 -18.85 -16.65 15.36
CA LYS A 396 -19.67 -17.34 16.35
C LYS A 396 -18.81 -18.05 17.39
N ALA A 397 -17.76 -18.76 16.96
CA ALA A 397 -16.88 -19.52 17.84
C ALA A 397 -16.11 -18.65 18.84
N ILE A 398 -15.78 -17.41 18.49
CA ILE A 398 -15.05 -16.47 19.36
C ILE A 398 -15.96 -15.47 20.09
N GLY A 399 -17.28 -15.52 19.87
CA GLY A 399 -18.22 -14.55 20.47
C GLY A 399 -18.05 -13.12 19.95
N TYR A 400 -17.69 -12.95 18.67
CA TYR A 400 -17.46 -11.65 18.04
C TYR A 400 -18.73 -10.79 18.02
N ARG A 401 -18.60 -9.51 18.41
CA ARG A 401 -19.69 -8.52 18.42
C ARG A 401 -19.56 -7.55 17.24
N PRO A 402 -20.21 -7.80 16.09
CA PRO A 402 -20.05 -6.97 14.90
C PRO A 402 -20.55 -5.53 15.14
N PRO A 403 -19.83 -4.51 14.66
CA PRO A 403 -20.37 -3.14 14.62
C PRO A 403 -21.54 -3.02 13.66
N PHE A 404 -22.41 -2.03 13.90
CA PHE A 404 -23.56 -1.75 13.04
C PHE A 404 -23.21 -1.62 11.55
N TYR A 405 -22.09 -0.96 11.21
CA TYR A 405 -21.68 -0.81 9.81
C TYR A 405 -21.34 -2.15 9.13
N VAL A 406 -20.82 -3.14 9.86
CA VAL A 406 -20.56 -4.49 9.32
C VAL A 406 -21.88 -5.20 9.06
N THR A 407 -22.83 -5.10 9.98
CA THR A 407 -24.17 -5.67 9.81
C THR A 407 -24.90 -5.04 8.63
N PHE A 408 -24.82 -3.71 8.48
CA PHE A 408 -25.37 -2.99 7.33
C PHE A 408 -24.70 -3.42 6.02
N LYS A 409 -23.36 -3.50 5.96
CA LYS A 409 -22.62 -3.98 4.79
C LYS A 409 -23.05 -5.39 4.38
N ARG A 410 -23.24 -6.30 5.35
CA ARG A 410 -23.73 -7.66 5.09
C ARG A 410 -25.14 -7.68 4.54
N GLY A 411 -26.04 -6.89 5.13
CA GLY A 411 -27.42 -6.73 4.63
C GLY A 411 -27.44 -6.20 3.20
N PHE A 412 -26.63 -5.18 2.91
CA PHE A 412 -26.48 -4.61 1.58
C PHE A 412 -25.93 -5.62 0.57
N ALA A 413 -24.87 -6.37 0.91
CA ALA A 413 -24.33 -7.42 0.05
C ALA A 413 -25.35 -8.55 -0.19
N SER A 414 -26.14 -8.91 0.83
CA SER A 414 -27.19 -9.94 0.71
C SER A 414 -28.36 -9.54 -0.17
N ALA A 415 -28.59 -8.23 -0.39
CA ALA A 415 -29.61 -7.74 -1.32
C ALA A 415 -29.24 -8.02 -2.79
N GLY A 416 -27.99 -8.40 -3.07
CA GLY A 416 -27.50 -8.62 -4.42
C GLY A 416 -27.67 -7.38 -5.30
N TRP A 417 -27.96 -7.60 -6.58
CA TRP A 417 -28.14 -6.53 -7.57
C TRP A 417 -29.26 -5.54 -7.20
N LEU A 418 -30.29 -5.96 -6.45
CA LEU A 418 -31.37 -5.07 -6.00
C LEU A 418 -30.85 -3.97 -5.06
N GLY A 419 -29.75 -4.21 -4.35
CA GLY A 419 -29.07 -3.21 -3.53
C GLY A 419 -28.55 -2.03 -4.33
N ILE A 420 -28.24 -2.20 -5.61
CA ILE A 420 -27.85 -1.10 -6.51
C ILE A 420 -29.08 -0.52 -7.21
N VAL A 421 -29.89 -1.39 -7.83
CA VAL A 421 -30.94 -0.94 -8.75
C VAL A 421 -32.04 -0.17 -8.04
N VAL A 422 -32.47 -0.61 -6.86
CA VAL A 422 -33.58 0.05 -6.15
C VAL A 422 -33.19 1.47 -5.71
N PRO A 423 -32.05 1.72 -5.04
CA PRO A 423 -31.64 3.09 -4.69
C PRO A 423 -31.44 3.98 -5.92
N VAL A 424 -30.79 3.49 -6.98
CA VAL A 424 -30.56 4.27 -8.20
C VAL A 424 -31.88 4.63 -8.88
N PHE A 425 -32.81 3.67 -8.96
CA PHE A 425 -34.15 3.92 -9.49
C PHE A 425 -34.91 4.96 -8.66
N LEU A 426 -34.91 4.83 -7.32
CA LEU A 426 -35.58 5.80 -6.43
C LEU A 426 -34.98 7.21 -6.54
N LEU A 427 -33.65 7.33 -6.63
CA LEU A 427 -32.97 8.61 -6.86
C LEU A 427 -33.34 9.20 -8.23
N THR A 428 -33.40 8.38 -9.27
CA THR A 428 -33.82 8.81 -10.61
C THR A 428 -35.26 9.33 -10.59
N VAL A 429 -36.18 8.59 -9.98
CA VAL A 429 -37.58 9.00 -9.81
C VAL A 429 -37.67 10.29 -8.99
N LEU A 430 -36.89 10.43 -7.92
CA LEU A 430 -36.84 11.66 -7.13
C LEU A 430 -36.43 12.87 -7.99
N LEU A 431 -35.35 12.74 -8.77
CA LEU A 431 -34.91 13.80 -9.69
C LEU A 431 -35.99 14.15 -10.72
N LEU A 432 -36.65 13.15 -11.30
CA LEU A 432 -37.75 13.36 -12.25
C LEU A 432 -38.95 14.08 -11.60
N VAL A 433 -39.34 13.70 -10.38
CA VAL A 433 -40.45 14.33 -9.65
C VAL A 433 -40.11 15.78 -9.29
N LEU A 434 -38.88 16.05 -8.84
CA LEU A 434 -38.43 17.41 -8.50
C LEU A 434 -38.41 18.30 -9.76
N SER A 435 -37.81 17.82 -10.85
CA SER A 435 -37.81 18.53 -12.13
C SER A 435 -39.21 18.73 -12.68
N GLY A 436 -40.08 17.73 -12.60
CA GLY A 436 -41.46 17.81 -13.06
C GLY A 436 -42.28 18.85 -12.29
N ARG A 437 -42.13 18.90 -10.96
CA ARG A 437 -42.75 19.94 -10.13
C ARG A 437 -42.21 21.34 -10.44
N ALA A 438 -40.91 21.48 -10.67
CA ALA A 438 -40.31 22.74 -11.07
C ALA A 438 -40.87 23.22 -12.42
N LEU A 439 -40.96 22.34 -13.42
CA LEU A 439 -41.52 22.65 -14.73
C LEU A 439 -43.03 22.97 -14.66
N ALA A 440 -43.80 22.27 -13.80
CA ALA A 440 -45.20 22.57 -13.57
C ALA A 440 -45.42 23.95 -12.94
N ASN A 441 -44.57 24.34 -11.98
CA ASN A 441 -44.61 25.68 -11.37
C ASN A 441 -44.25 26.80 -12.35
N LEU A 442 -43.54 26.48 -13.43
CA LEU A 442 -43.25 27.41 -14.53
C LEU A 442 -44.42 27.54 -15.53
N GLY A 443 -45.50 26.79 -15.35
CA GLY A 443 -46.71 26.87 -16.18
C GLY A 443 -46.59 26.19 -17.55
N LEU A 444 -45.64 25.25 -17.74
CA LEU A 444 -45.54 24.48 -18.97
C LEU A 444 -46.76 23.55 -19.17
N SER A 445 -47.07 23.24 -20.42
CA SER A 445 -48.10 22.25 -20.76
C SER A 445 -47.67 20.84 -20.31
N VAL A 446 -48.66 19.97 -20.05
CA VAL A 446 -48.42 18.58 -19.65
C VAL A 446 -47.58 17.82 -20.69
N GLU A 447 -47.80 18.11 -21.99
CA GLU A 447 -47.06 17.50 -23.10
C GLU A 447 -45.58 17.90 -23.08
N SER A 448 -45.28 19.19 -22.91
CA SER A 448 -43.90 19.68 -22.82
C SER A 448 -43.18 19.12 -21.59
N ILE A 449 -43.85 19.07 -20.44
CA ILE A 449 -43.30 18.46 -19.22
C ILE A 449 -43.00 16.98 -19.47
N THR A 450 -43.93 16.23 -20.06
CA THR A 450 -43.76 14.80 -20.34
C THR A 450 -42.57 14.54 -21.27
N LEU A 451 -42.45 15.32 -22.35
CA LEU A 451 -41.31 15.23 -23.27
C LEU A 451 -39.98 15.54 -22.56
N MET A 452 -39.91 16.63 -21.80
CA MET A 452 -38.70 17.02 -21.09
C MET A 452 -38.27 15.98 -20.05
N LEU A 453 -39.23 15.41 -19.31
CA LEU A 453 -38.94 14.35 -18.34
C LEU A 453 -38.50 13.05 -19.01
N ALA A 454 -39.11 12.68 -20.14
CA ALA A 454 -38.70 11.50 -20.91
C ALA A 454 -37.25 11.64 -21.42
N LEU A 455 -36.89 12.82 -21.93
CA LEU A 455 -35.53 13.12 -22.39
C LEU A 455 -34.53 13.22 -21.22
N PHE A 456 -34.98 13.71 -20.06
CA PHE A 456 -34.15 13.84 -18.87
C PHE A 456 -33.97 12.54 -18.08
N ALA A 457 -34.83 11.54 -18.26
CA ALA A 457 -34.78 10.29 -17.50
C ALA A 457 -33.41 9.58 -17.61
N VAL A 458 -32.80 9.55 -18.80
CA VAL A 458 -31.50 8.93 -19.00
C VAL A 458 -30.37 9.76 -18.33
N PRO A 459 -30.22 11.07 -18.56
CA PRO A 459 -29.29 11.91 -17.79
C PRO A 459 -29.49 11.84 -16.27
N ALA A 460 -30.74 11.85 -15.80
CA ALA A 460 -31.06 11.74 -14.38
C ALA A 460 -30.60 10.41 -13.80
N SER A 461 -30.72 9.31 -14.55
CA SER A 461 -30.22 7.99 -14.12
C SER A 461 -28.70 7.92 -14.06
N GLU A 462 -27.98 8.64 -14.93
CA GLU A 462 -26.51 8.76 -14.86
C GLU A 462 -26.10 9.46 -13.57
N GLY A 463 -26.68 10.63 -13.29
CA GLY A 463 -26.39 11.38 -12.06
C GLY A 463 -26.78 10.60 -10.80
N ALA A 464 -27.91 9.88 -10.82
CA ALA A 464 -28.32 9.02 -9.72
C ALA A 464 -27.32 7.89 -9.45
N LEU A 465 -26.81 7.23 -10.50
CA LEU A 465 -25.81 6.18 -10.39
C LEU A 465 -24.45 6.74 -9.93
N ALA A 466 -24.00 7.87 -10.47
CA ALA A 466 -22.77 8.53 -10.06
C ALA A 466 -22.79 8.96 -8.59
N PHE A 467 -23.91 9.56 -8.15
CA PHE A 467 -24.12 9.92 -6.75
C PHE A 467 -24.13 8.69 -5.85
N PHE A 468 -24.86 7.64 -6.23
CA PHE A 468 -24.89 6.38 -5.48
C PHE A 468 -23.49 5.78 -5.34
N ASN A 469 -22.74 5.68 -6.45
CA ASN A 469 -21.39 5.14 -6.44
C ASN A 469 -20.46 5.95 -5.55
N THR A 470 -20.55 7.29 -5.60
CA THR A 470 -19.77 8.19 -4.76
C THR A 470 -20.06 7.98 -3.28
N VAL A 471 -21.33 7.90 -2.89
CA VAL A 471 -21.72 7.67 -1.49
C VAL A 471 -21.25 6.30 -1.01
N VAL A 472 -21.42 5.25 -1.82
CA VAL A 472 -20.99 3.90 -1.49
C VAL A 472 -19.46 3.82 -1.33
N ALA A 473 -18.71 4.47 -2.23
CA ALA A 473 -17.24 4.50 -2.19
C ALA A 473 -16.68 5.13 -0.90
N LEU A 474 -17.41 6.02 -0.21
CA LEU A 474 -16.99 6.59 1.08
C LEU A 474 -16.90 5.54 2.20
N PHE A 475 -17.59 4.40 2.06
CA PHE A 475 -17.68 3.36 3.10
C PHE A 475 -17.05 2.03 2.70
N LEU A 476 -16.68 1.86 1.43
CA LEU A 476 -16.05 0.65 0.94
C LEU A 476 -14.53 0.71 1.08
N LYS A 477 -13.95 -0.45 1.40
CA LYS A 477 -12.51 -0.68 1.29
C LYS A 477 -12.29 -1.54 0.05
N PRO A 478 -11.31 -1.21 -0.80
CA PRO A 478 -10.95 -2.06 -1.94
C PRO A 478 -10.62 -3.47 -1.50
N THR A 479 -11.17 -4.44 -2.20
CA THR A 479 -10.97 -5.87 -1.97
C THR A 479 -9.68 -6.30 -2.65
N ARG A 480 -8.83 -6.99 -1.92
CA ARG A 480 -7.64 -7.62 -2.47
C ARG A 480 -7.76 -9.12 -2.31
N LEU A 481 -7.60 -9.84 -3.41
CA LEU A 481 -7.63 -11.31 -3.36
C LEU A 481 -6.36 -11.83 -2.69
N VAL A 482 -6.51 -12.85 -1.84
CA VAL A 482 -5.39 -13.56 -1.21
C VAL A 482 -4.62 -14.33 -2.28
N GLY A 483 -3.29 -14.33 -2.24
CA GLY A 483 -2.47 -15.05 -3.20
C GLY A 483 -1.13 -15.52 -2.65
N TYR A 484 -0.57 -16.52 -3.30
CA TYR A 484 0.79 -17.01 -3.06
C TYR A 484 1.85 -16.07 -3.64
N ASP A 485 3.01 -16.00 -2.98
CA ASP A 485 4.19 -15.23 -3.43
C ASP A 485 5.04 -16.03 -4.43
N TYR A 486 4.51 -16.21 -5.64
CA TYR A 486 5.26 -16.84 -6.73
C TYR A 486 6.36 -15.94 -7.32
N ASN A 487 6.43 -14.67 -6.91
CA ASN A 487 7.52 -13.78 -7.34
C ASN A 487 8.85 -14.19 -6.70
N LYS A 488 8.81 -14.70 -5.46
CA LYS A 488 9.99 -15.16 -4.73
C LYS A 488 10.41 -16.59 -5.06
N HIS A 489 9.44 -17.49 -5.20
CA HIS A 489 9.68 -18.94 -5.34
C HIS A 489 9.56 -19.47 -6.78
N GLY A 490 9.14 -18.61 -7.72
CA GLY A 490 8.77 -19.02 -9.06
C GLY A 490 7.38 -19.67 -9.11
N ILE A 491 6.86 -19.82 -10.33
CA ILE A 491 5.59 -20.53 -10.56
C ILE A 491 5.86 -22.04 -10.54
N PRO A 492 5.11 -22.85 -9.78
CA PRO A 492 5.26 -24.30 -9.80
C PRO A 492 4.73 -24.89 -11.11
N ALA A 493 5.25 -26.06 -11.52
CA ALA A 493 4.79 -26.76 -12.74
C ALA A 493 3.27 -27.06 -12.75
N GLY A 494 2.66 -27.23 -11.57
CA GLY A 494 1.20 -27.39 -11.40
C GLY A 494 0.37 -26.12 -11.62
N ALA A 495 1.03 -24.98 -11.89
CA ALA A 495 0.43 -23.68 -12.19
C ALA A 495 0.97 -23.08 -13.50
N ARG A 496 1.45 -23.94 -14.41
CA ARG A 496 2.02 -23.54 -15.69
C ARG A 496 1.07 -22.63 -16.47
N THR A 497 1.63 -21.55 -17.01
CA THR A 497 0.85 -20.46 -17.59
C THR A 497 1.34 -20.14 -19.01
N LEU A 498 0.38 -19.96 -19.93
CA LEU A 498 0.65 -19.50 -21.28
C LEU A 498 0.11 -18.07 -21.47
N VAL A 499 1.00 -17.11 -21.68
CA VAL A 499 0.64 -15.74 -22.03
C VAL A 499 0.41 -15.67 -23.53
N VAL A 500 -0.75 -15.19 -23.95
CA VAL A 500 -1.17 -15.17 -25.34
C VAL A 500 -1.52 -13.77 -25.81
N VAL A 501 -1.05 -13.43 -27.00
CA VAL A 501 -1.34 -12.15 -27.67
C VAL A 501 -2.07 -12.45 -28.98
N PRO A 502 -3.40 -12.29 -29.03
CA PRO A 502 -4.15 -12.39 -30.27
C PRO A 502 -3.84 -11.21 -31.20
N SER A 503 -3.30 -11.48 -32.39
CA SER A 503 -2.89 -10.44 -33.33
C SER A 503 -3.27 -10.75 -34.78
N LEU A 504 -3.25 -9.74 -35.64
CA LEU A 504 -3.29 -9.93 -37.10
C LEU A 504 -1.89 -9.72 -37.66
N ILE A 505 -1.49 -10.54 -38.63
CA ILE A 505 -0.23 -10.37 -39.36
C ILE A 505 -0.52 -10.12 -40.84
N GLY A 506 -0.49 -8.85 -41.26
CA GLY A 506 -0.73 -8.44 -42.65
C GLY A 506 0.53 -7.96 -43.37
N SER A 507 1.61 -7.73 -42.63
CA SER A 507 2.87 -7.20 -43.13
C SER A 507 4.05 -7.67 -42.25
N ARG A 508 5.28 -7.42 -42.71
CA ARG A 508 6.48 -7.67 -41.91
C ARG A 508 6.56 -6.76 -40.68
N ASP A 509 6.13 -5.51 -40.81
CA ASP A 509 6.09 -4.55 -39.70
C ASP A 509 5.16 -5.04 -38.58
N ASP A 510 3.98 -5.58 -38.93
CA ASP A 510 3.07 -6.19 -37.95
C ASP A 510 3.74 -7.35 -37.21
N VAL A 511 4.50 -8.19 -37.93
CA VAL A 511 5.24 -9.31 -37.33
C VAL A 511 6.30 -8.78 -36.37
N GLU A 512 7.14 -7.83 -36.80
CA GLU A 512 8.20 -7.25 -35.98
C GLU A 512 7.66 -6.59 -34.70
N GLU A 513 6.54 -5.87 -34.80
CA GLU A 513 5.87 -5.27 -33.64
C GLU A 513 5.36 -6.34 -32.67
N ASN A 514 4.70 -7.39 -33.17
CA ASN A 514 4.23 -8.49 -32.33
C ASN A 514 5.38 -9.24 -31.64
N ILE A 515 6.50 -9.48 -32.34
CA ILE A 515 7.70 -10.12 -31.80
C ILE A 515 8.33 -9.25 -30.72
N ARG A 516 8.43 -7.95 -30.95
CA ARG A 516 8.91 -7.01 -29.94
C ARG A 516 8.02 -6.99 -28.70
N ASN A 517 6.69 -6.97 -28.88
CA ASN A 517 5.75 -6.91 -27.77
C ASN A 517 5.80 -8.18 -26.91
N ILE A 518 5.86 -9.36 -27.53
CA ILE A 518 5.97 -10.63 -26.79
C ILE A 518 7.31 -10.78 -26.07
N GLU A 519 8.41 -10.27 -26.65
CA GLU A 519 9.71 -10.17 -25.98
C GLU A 519 9.64 -9.26 -24.75
N VAL A 520 8.98 -8.11 -24.85
CA VAL A 520 8.77 -7.20 -23.69
C VAL A 520 7.96 -7.88 -22.58
N HIS A 521 6.93 -8.66 -22.92
CA HIS A 521 6.18 -9.44 -21.92
C HIS A 521 7.05 -10.46 -21.18
N HIS A 522 7.94 -11.14 -21.91
CA HIS A 522 8.90 -12.05 -21.33
C HIS A 522 9.88 -11.34 -20.40
N LEU A 523 10.46 -10.22 -20.82
CA LEU A 523 11.39 -9.45 -19.99
C LEU A 523 10.74 -8.92 -18.71
N ALA A 524 9.43 -8.64 -18.75
CA ALA A 524 8.65 -8.26 -17.58
C ALA A 524 8.28 -9.45 -16.68
N ASN A 525 8.23 -10.67 -17.21
CA ASN A 525 7.77 -11.88 -16.51
C ASN A 525 8.68 -13.07 -16.85
N THR A 526 9.73 -13.25 -16.06
CA THR A 526 10.83 -14.16 -16.37
C THR A 526 10.72 -15.54 -15.71
N ALA A 527 9.61 -15.83 -15.01
CA ALA A 527 9.42 -17.13 -14.36
C ALA A 527 9.43 -18.27 -15.38
N GLN A 528 10.08 -19.38 -15.02
CA GLN A 528 10.38 -20.47 -15.96
C GLN A 528 9.14 -21.16 -16.54
N GLU A 529 8.09 -21.32 -15.73
CA GLU A 529 6.83 -21.96 -16.13
C GLU A 529 5.85 -21.00 -16.84
N ILE A 530 6.34 -19.84 -17.29
CA ILE A 530 5.60 -18.92 -18.17
C ILE A 530 6.11 -19.10 -19.60
N HIS A 531 5.19 -19.48 -20.48
CA HIS A 531 5.41 -19.52 -21.92
C HIS A 531 4.61 -18.42 -22.61
N PHE A 532 4.99 -18.09 -23.83
CA PHE A 532 4.41 -16.99 -24.59
C PHE A 532 4.00 -17.47 -25.98
N ALA A 533 2.82 -17.07 -26.44
CA ALA A 533 2.33 -17.41 -27.77
C ALA A 533 1.70 -16.22 -28.51
N LEU A 534 2.04 -16.07 -29.78
CA LEU A 534 1.28 -15.24 -30.72
C LEU A 534 0.13 -16.07 -31.30
N LEU A 535 -1.12 -15.62 -31.09
CA LEU A 535 -2.30 -16.22 -31.71
C LEU A 535 -2.68 -15.37 -32.93
N SER A 536 -2.16 -15.74 -34.08
CA SER A 536 -2.24 -14.92 -35.29
C SER A 536 -3.31 -15.42 -36.26
N ASP A 537 -4.00 -14.47 -36.89
CA ASP A 537 -4.74 -14.70 -38.14
C ASP A 537 -4.16 -13.76 -39.19
N TRP A 538 -4.39 -14.05 -40.47
CA TRP A 538 -4.25 -13.04 -41.51
C TRP A 538 -5.45 -12.07 -41.52
N PRO A 539 -5.29 -10.85 -42.06
CA PRO A 539 -6.41 -9.92 -42.29
C PRO A 539 -7.50 -10.52 -43.18
N ASP A 540 -8.72 -9.99 -43.08
CA ASP A 540 -9.87 -10.43 -43.90
C ASP A 540 -9.56 -10.29 -45.41
N SER A 541 -9.88 -11.31 -46.20
CA SER A 541 -9.54 -11.38 -47.63
C SER A 541 -10.68 -11.93 -48.50
N LYS A 542 -10.55 -11.76 -49.83
CA LYS A 542 -11.44 -12.38 -50.83
C LYS A 542 -11.03 -13.81 -51.19
N THR A 543 -9.82 -14.20 -50.84
CA THR A 543 -9.26 -15.54 -51.04
C THR A 543 -8.88 -16.15 -49.69
N GLU A 544 -8.85 -17.48 -49.60
CA GLU A 544 -8.50 -18.17 -48.36
C GLU A 544 -7.03 -17.91 -47.98
N ILE A 545 -6.11 -18.10 -48.93
CA ILE A 545 -4.66 -17.91 -48.79
C ILE A 545 -4.11 -17.31 -50.09
N ASP A 546 -3.20 -16.34 -49.99
CA ASP A 546 -2.41 -15.83 -51.11
C ASP A 546 -0.88 -16.04 -50.91
N ALA A 547 -0.06 -15.61 -51.88
CA ALA A 547 1.39 -15.79 -51.81
C ALA A 547 2.06 -14.89 -50.75
N ALA A 548 1.51 -13.70 -50.50
CA ALA A 548 2.04 -12.77 -49.50
C ALA A 548 1.74 -13.28 -48.08
N ASP A 549 0.56 -13.87 -47.87
CA ASP A 549 0.17 -14.55 -46.64
C ASP A 549 1.21 -15.60 -46.21
N ILE A 550 1.64 -16.46 -47.16
CA ILE A 550 2.64 -17.51 -46.92
C ILE A 550 4.02 -16.90 -46.61
N GLU A 551 4.43 -15.87 -47.36
CA GLU A 551 5.70 -15.17 -47.12
C GLU A 551 5.75 -14.55 -45.71
N ILE A 552 4.68 -13.86 -45.31
CA ILE A 552 4.57 -13.23 -43.99
C ILE A 552 4.54 -14.28 -42.88
N LEU A 553 3.83 -15.39 -43.08
CA LEU A 553 3.82 -16.48 -42.11
C LEU A 553 5.21 -17.11 -41.94
N GLN A 554 5.95 -17.33 -43.04
CA GLN A 554 7.31 -17.84 -42.96
C GLN A 554 8.25 -16.86 -42.26
N TYR A 555 8.10 -15.56 -42.53
CA TYR A 555 8.86 -14.52 -41.83
C TYR A 555 8.59 -14.55 -40.31
N ALA A 556 7.32 -14.69 -39.90
CA ALA A 556 6.95 -14.80 -38.49
C ALA A 556 7.53 -16.05 -37.82
N ARG A 557 7.56 -17.19 -38.51
CA ARG A 557 8.21 -18.42 -38.02
C ARG A 557 9.70 -18.21 -37.79
N ASP A 558 10.38 -17.60 -38.75
CA ASP A 558 11.82 -17.34 -38.67
C ASP A 558 12.15 -16.39 -37.50
N GLU A 559 11.33 -15.35 -37.27
CA GLU A 559 11.51 -14.43 -36.15
C GLU A 559 11.27 -15.10 -34.78
N ILE A 560 10.25 -15.96 -34.65
CA ILE A 560 10.04 -16.74 -33.41
C ILE A 560 11.19 -17.72 -33.17
N ALA A 561 11.73 -18.35 -34.21
CA ALA A 561 12.90 -19.21 -34.10
C ALA A 561 14.14 -18.43 -33.61
N ARG A 562 14.37 -17.22 -34.16
CA ARG A 562 15.43 -16.31 -33.70
C ARG A 562 15.24 -15.90 -32.24
N LEU A 563 14.00 -15.61 -31.83
CA LEU A 563 13.68 -15.21 -30.47
C LEU A 563 13.93 -16.36 -29.47
N ASN A 564 13.52 -17.58 -29.82
CA ASN A 564 13.82 -18.77 -29.01
C ASN A 564 15.32 -19.08 -28.95
N ALA A 565 16.07 -18.84 -30.03
CA ALA A 565 17.54 -18.98 -30.02
C ALA A 565 18.22 -17.95 -29.10
N ARG A 566 17.65 -16.74 -28.98
CA ARG A 566 18.10 -15.71 -28.04
C ARG A 566 17.82 -16.07 -26.58
N TYR A 567 16.68 -16.72 -26.31
CA TYR A 567 16.22 -17.08 -24.97
C TYR A 567 16.02 -18.59 -24.81
N PRO A 568 17.09 -19.39 -24.76
CA PRO A 568 16.97 -20.84 -24.63
C PRO A 568 16.24 -21.24 -23.33
N SER A 569 15.51 -22.35 -23.41
CA SER A 569 14.81 -22.98 -22.29
C SER A 569 15.05 -24.49 -22.31
N GLU A 570 15.07 -25.09 -21.12
CA GLU A 570 15.11 -26.54 -20.96
C GLU A 570 13.71 -27.14 -21.16
N GLY A 571 13.61 -28.26 -21.88
CA GLY A 571 12.35 -28.96 -22.09
C GLY A 571 11.56 -28.48 -23.31
N SER A 572 10.92 -27.30 -23.22
CA SER A 572 10.07 -26.75 -24.29
C SER A 572 10.42 -25.30 -24.61
N PRO A 573 10.21 -24.82 -25.86
CA PRO A 573 10.46 -23.42 -26.21
C PRO A 573 9.70 -22.42 -25.32
N ARG A 574 10.20 -21.18 -25.27
CA ARG A 574 9.52 -20.10 -24.55
C ARG A 574 8.45 -19.43 -25.40
N PHE A 575 8.72 -19.26 -26.69
CA PHE A 575 7.89 -18.51 -27.61
C PHE A 575 7.28 -19.43 -28.68
N TYR A 576 5.99 -19.24 -28.94
CA TYR A 576 5.23 -20.01 -29.90
C TYR A 576 4.51 -19.10 -30.91
N LEU A 577 4.41 -19.57 -32.15
CA LEU A 577 3.50 -19.01 -33.15
C LEU A 577 2.38 -20.01 -33.39
N LEU A 578 1.14 -19.61 -33.11
CA LEU A 578 -0.04 -20.36 -33.51
C LEU A 578 -0.80 -19.53 -34.53
N HIS A 579 -0.80 -20.01 -35.77
CA HIS A 579 -1.44 -19.32 -36.89
C HIS A 579 -2.65 -20.12 -37.39
N ARG A 580 -3.77 -19.45 -37.64
CA ARG A 580 -5.00 -20.10 -38.12
C ARG A 580 -5.23 -19.84 -39.59
N ARG A 581 -5.78 -20.84 -40.30
CA ARG A 581 -6.31 -20.63 -41.66
C ARG A 581 -7.60 -19.79 -41.62
N ARG A 582 -7.88 -19.08 -42.71
CA ARG A 582 -9.17 -18.36 -42.87
C ARG A 582 -10.30 -19.35 -43.17
N LEU A 583 -11.51 -19.07 -42.68
CA LEU A 583 -12.74 -19.73 -43.10
C LEU A 583 -13.65 -18.73 -43.81
N TYR A 584 -14.44 -19.21 -44.78
CA TYR A 584 -15.38 -18.34 -45.48
C TYR A 584 -16.58 -18.01 -44.60
N ASN A 585 -16.76 -16.73 -44.29
CA ASN A 585 -17.91 -16.24 -43.54
C ASN A 585 -18.99 -15.75 -44.50
N GLN A 586 -20.09 -16.50 -44.61
CA GLN A 586 -21.19 -16.17 -45.52
C GLN A 586 -21.86 -14.82 -45.20
N ALA A 587 -21.96 -14.46 -43.91
CA ALA A 587 -22.61 -13.22 -43.49
C ALA A 587 -21.77 -11.96 -43.82
N GLN A 588 -20.44 -12.09 -43.82
CA GLN A 588 -19.51 -11.00 -44.15
C GLN A 588 -19.01 -11.04 -45.60
N GLY A 589 -19.22 -12.15 -46.31
CA GLY A 589 -18.83 -12.33 -47.71
C GLY A 589 -17.31 -12.37 -47.92
N CYS A 590 -16.53 -12.69 -46.90
CA CYS A 590 -15.07 -12.73 -46.93
C CYS A 590 -14.50 -13.97 -46.22
N TRP A 591 -13.25 -14.28 -46.54
CA TRP A 591 -12.42 -15.22 -45.80
C TRP A 591 -11.81 -14.49 -44.60
N MET A 592 -12.00 -15.04 -43.41
CA MET A 592 -11.52 -14.43 -42.16
C MET A 592 -11.25 -15.49 -41.09
N GLY A 593 -10.53 -15.13 -40.04
CA GLY A 593 -10.37 -16.02 -38.87
C GLY A 593 -11.71 -16.30 -38.20
N TRP A 594 -12.00 -17.57 -37.93
CA TRP A 594 -13.24 -17.99 -37.28
C TRP A 594 -13.36 -17.31 -35.90
N GLU A 595 -14.50 -16.67 -35.65
CA GLU A 595 -14.85 -16.03 -34.37
C GLU A 595 -13.82 -15.02 -33.81
N ARG A 596 -12.91 -14.52 -34.66
CA ARG A 596 -11.85 -13.57 -34.30
C ARG A 596 -11.16 -13.96 -32.98
N LYS A 597 -11.07 -13.04 -32.01
CA LYS A 597 -10.41 -13.25 -30.71
C LYS A 597 -11.03 -14.40 -29.90
N ARG A 598 -12.36 -14.50 -29.86
CA ARG A 598 -13.06 -15.58 -29.15
C ARG A 598 -12.67 -16.94 -29.70
N GLY A 599 -12.71 -17.08 -31.03
CA GLY A 599 -12.33 -18.31 -31.71
C GLY A 599 -10.89 -18.71 -31.44
N LYS A 600 -9.95 -17.75 -31.47
CA LYS A 600 -8.53 -18.01 -31.17
C LYS A 600 -8.35 -18.64 -29.79
N LEU A 601 -9.00 -18.06 -28.78
CA LEU A 601 -8.88 -18.53 -27.40
C LEU A 601 -9.58 -19.88 -27.22
N HIS A 602 -10.75 -20.07 -27.81
CA HIS A 602 -11.48 -21.34 -27.74
C HIS A 602 -10.70 -22.49 -28.38
N GLU A 603 -10.25 -22.33 -29.62
CA GLU A 603 -9.46 -23.36 -30.30
C GLU A 603 -8.12 -23.61 -29.59
N LEU A 604 -7.51 -22.58 -29.00
CA LEU A 604 -6.29 -22.76 -28.20
C LEU A 604 -6.57 -23.67 -27.01
N ASN A 605 -7.68 -23.45 -26.28
CA ASN A 605 -8.01 -24.26 -25.11
C ASN A 605 -8.27 -25.72 -25.49
N LEU A 606 -8.95 -25.96 -26.61
CA LEU A 606 -9.14 -27.30 -27.17
C LEU A 606 -7.80 -27.96 -27.54
N LEU A 607 -6.92 -27.21 -28.22
CA LEU A 607 -5.58 -27.67 -28.60
C LEU A 607 -4.70 -28.00 -27.38
N LEU A 608 -4.77 -27.19 -26.31
CA LEU A 608 -4.10 -27.44 -25.03
C LEU A 608 -4.61 -28.68 -24.29
N ARG A 609 -5.76 -29.23 -24.70
CA ARG A 609 -6.33 -30.49 -24.20
C ARG A 609 -6.22 -31.64 -25.19
N GLY A 610 -5.50 -31.44 -26.30
CA GLY A 610 -5.18 -32.47 -27.28
C GLY A 610 -6.21 -32.64 -28.38
N ASP A 611 -7.20 -31.74 -28.48
CA ASP A 611 -8.07 -31.72 -29.64
C ASP A 611 -7.30 -31.18 -30.86
N SER A 612 -7.41 -31.90 -31.97
CA SER A 612 -6.73 -31.55 -33.23
C SER A 612 -7.68 -31.00 -34.28
N ASP A 613 -8.99 -31.00 -34.01
CA ASP A 613 -10.02 -30.43 -34.89
C ASP A 613 -10.09 -28.90 -34.71
N THR A 614 -9.01 -28.23 -35.09
CA THR A 614 -8.89 -26.76 -35.03
C THR A 614 -8.44 -26.21 -36.38
N THR A 615 -8.61 -24.91 -36.56
CA THR A 615 -8.12 -24.17 -37.73
C THR A 615 -6.66 -23.76 -37.62
N PHE A 616 -5.98 -24.07 -36.51
CA PHE A 616 -4.54 -23.86 -36.40
C PHE A 616 -3.80 -24.70 -37.45
N LEU A 617 -2.88 -24.05 -38.16
CA LEU A 617 -1.94 -24.73 -39.02
C LEU A 617 -1.00 -25.62 -38.18
N PRO A 618 -0.38 -26.65 -38.80
CA PRO A 618 0.55 -27.53 -38.10
C PRO A 618 1.62 -26.74 -37.32
N LEU A 619 1.76 -27.08 -36.04
CA LEU A 619 2.74 -26.48 -35.16
C LEU A 619 4.15 -26.94 -35.54
N ASP A 620 5.11 -26.01 -35.51
CA ASP A 620 6.52 -26.34 -35.74
C ASP A 620 7.12 -27.11 -34.53
N VAL A 621 6.61 -26.84 -33.32
CA VAL A 621 7.00 -27.49 -32.06
C VAL A 621 5.75 -27.73 -31.21
N PRO A 622 5.62 -28.87 -30.50
CA PRO A 622 4.49 -29.10 -29.60
C PRO A 622 4.40 -28.05 -28.49
N LEU A 623 3.16 -27.72 -28.11
CA LEU A 623 2.85 -26.87 -26.97
C LEU A 623 3.34 -27.48 -25.65
N PRO A 624 3.59 -26.67 -24.62
CA PRO A 624 3.99 -27.18 -23.33
C PRO A 624 2.85 -28.00 -22.71
N GLU A 625 3.18 -29.14 -22.11
CA GLU A 625 2.19 -30.01 -21.48
C GLU A 625 1.53 -29.34 -20.27
N LYS A 626 0.28 -29.70 -19.95
CA LYS A 626 -0.40 -29.32 -18.69
C LYS A 626 -0.44 -27.81 -18.40
N VAL A 627 -0.66 -26.97 -19.41
CA VAL A 627 -1.01 -25.56 -19.17
C VAL A 627 -2.32 -25.49 -18.39
N VAL A 628 -2.26 -24.87 -17.20
CA VAL A 628 -3.39 -24.71 -16.29
C VAL A 628 -4.07 -23.36 -16.51
N TYR A 629 -3.26 -22.33 -16.75
CA TYR A 629 -3.74 -20.95 -16.93
C TYR A 629 -3.35 -20.38 -18.28
N VAL A 630 -4.22 -19.55 -18.84
CA VAL A 630 -3.92 -18.72 -20.00
C VAL A 630 -4.10 -17.26 -19.61
N MET A 631 -3.13 -16.42 -19.94
CA MET A 631 -3.24 -14.97 -19.81
C MET A 631 -3.41 -14.33 -21.18
N THR A 632 -4.60 -13.84 -21.49
CA THR A 632 -4.85 -13.14 -22.75
C THR A 632 -4.58 -11.65 -22.61
N LEU A 633 -3.86 -11.09 -23.58
CA LEU A 633 -3.50 -9.67 -23.69
C LEU A 633 -3.88 -9.16 -25.09
N ASP A 634 -4.21 -7.87 -25.23
CA ASP A 634 -4.26 -7.28 -26.57
C ASP A 634 -2.85 -6.88 -27.02
N ALA A 635 -2.67 -6.70 -28.34
CA ALA A 635 -1.38 -6.32 -28.92
C ALA A 635 -0.83 -4.97 -28.39
N ASP A 636 -1.69 -4.08 -27.90
CA ASP A 636 -1.34 -2.76 -27.33
C ASP A 636 -1.20 -2.77 -25.79
N THR A 637 -1.44 -3.92 -25.15
CA THR A 637 -1.41 -4.04 -23.69
C THR A 637 0.00 -4.39 -23.23
N ARG A 638 0.51 -3.72 -22.21
CA ARG A 638 1.83 -3.96 -21.61
C ARG A 638 1.69 -4.46 -20.18
N THR A 639 2.40 -5.53 -19.86
CA THR A 639 2.47 -6.08 -18.50
C THR A 639 3.47 -5.31 -17.65
N THR A 640 3.11 -5.06 -16.40
CA THR A 640 4.09 -4.65 -15.38
C THR A 640 4.93 -5.84 -14.93
N ARG A 641 6.02 -5.55 -14.22
CA ARG A 641 6.96 -6.57 -13.72
C ARG A 641 6.23 -7.56 -12.81
N ASP A 642 6.44 -8.85 -13.05
CA ASP A 642 5.91 -9.96 -12.23
C ASP A 642 4.37 -10.00 -12.11
N ALA A 643 3.66 -9.30 -13.00
CA ALA A 643 2.19 -9.24 -13.02
C ALA A 643 1.54 -10.61 -13.24
N VAL A 644 2.11 -11.43 -14.13
CA VAL A 644 1.61 -12.77 -14.46
C VAL A 644 1.74 -13.66 -13.22
N SER A 645 2.93 -13.72 -12.61
CA SER A 645 3.19 -14.50 -11.39
C SER A 645 2.26 -14.11 -10.24
N SER A 646 2.01 -12.82 -10.07
CA SER A 646 1.10 -12.30 -9.04
C SER A 646 -0.37 -12.72 -9.27
N LEU A 647 -0.84 -12.69 -10.53
CA LEU A 647 -2.19 -13.18 -10.87
C LEU A 647 -2.30 -14.70 -10.71
N VAL A 648 -1.27 -15.45 -11.10
CA VAL A 648 -1.25 -16.92 -10.96
C VAL A 648 -1.26 -17.32 -9.49
N GLY A 649 -0.47 -16.66 -8.64
CA GLY A 649 -0.46 -16.88 -7.20
C GLY A 649 -1.83 -16.65 -6.55
N LYS A 650 -2.58 -15.63 -7.03
CA LYS A 650 -3.95 -15.36 -6.59
C LYS A 650 -4.94 -16.41 -7.06
N LEU A 651 -4.92 -16.78 -8.34
CA LEU A 651 -5.88 -17.74 -8.89
C LEU A 651 -5.64 -19.18 -8.37
N ALA A 652 -4.39 -19.51 -8.08
CA ALA A 652 -4.01 -20.80 -7.50
C ALA A 652 -4.45 -20.97 -6.03
N HIS A 653 -4.63 -19.86 -5.30
CA HIS A 653 -5.02 -19.91 -3.89
C HIS A 653 -6.42 -20.56 -3.72
N PRO A 654 -6.61 -21.48 -2.75
CA PRO A 654 -7.88 -22.21 -2.56
C PRO A 654 -9.14 -21.34 -2.44
N LEU A 655 -9.02 -20.12 -1.89
CA LEU A 655 -10.14 -19.17 -1.81
C LEU A 655 -10.64 -18.68 -3.18
N ASN A 656 -9.76 -18.64 -4.17
CA ASN A 656 -10.04 -18.05 -5.48
C ASN A 656 -10.11 -19.10 -6.60
N ARG A 657 -9.58 -20.32 -6.39
CA ARG A 657 -9.62 -21.39 -7.38
C ARG A 657 -11.08 -21.70 -7.78
N PRO A 658 -11.39 -21.84 -9.08
CA PRO A 658 -12.78 -22.03 -9.52
C PRO A 658 -13.32 -23.41 -9.13
N HIS A 659 -14.54 -23.43 -8.59
CA HIS A 659 -15.33 -24.63 -8.34
C HIS A 659 -16.54 -24.68 -9.28
N PHE A 660 -16.42 -25.45 -10.35
CA PHE A 660 -17.48 -25.65 -11.34
C PHE A 660 -18.49 -26.72 -10.90
N ASP A 661 -19.78 -26.39 -10.90
CA ASP A 661 -20.88 -27.33 -10.69
C ASP A 661 -21.34 -27.87 -12.06
N PRO A 662 -21.12 -29.16 -12.38
CA PRO A 662 -21.45 -29.72 -13.68
C PRO A 662 -22.95 -29.84 -13.94
N VAL A 663 -23.78 -29.89 -12.88
CA VAL A 663 -25.25 -30.00 -13.01
C VAL A 663 -25.84 -28.64 -13.32
N LYS A 664 -25.44 -27.62 -12.56
CA LYS A 664 -25.91 -26.24 -12.79
C LYS A 664 -25.18 -25.55 -13.94
N ARG A 665 -24.04 -26.08 -14.36
CA ARG A 665 -23.14 -25.53 -15.37
C ARG A 665 -22.68 -24.11 -15.05
N VAL A 666 -22.32 -23.87 -13.79
CA VAL A 666 -21.87 -22.55 -13.28
C VAL A 666 -20.76 -22.70 -12.26
N VAL A 667 -19.97 -21.64 -12.08
CA VAL A 667 -18.89 -21.57 -11.09
C VAL A 667 -19.44 -21.07 -9.75
N THR A 668 -19.56 -21.98 -8.79
CA THR A 668 -20.24 -21.73 -7.51
C THR A 668 -19.36 -21.04 -6.48
N ALA A 669 -18.05 -21.29 -6.50
CA ALA A 669 -17.05 -20.64 -5.65
C ALA A 669 -15.76 -20.36 -6.44
N GLY A 670 -14.95 -19.43 -5.92
CA GLY A 670 -13.77 -18.93 -6.61
C GLY A 670 -14.09 -18.18 -7.90
N TYR A 671 -13.09 -18.07 -8.75
CA TYR A 671 -13.09 -17.26 -9.97
C TYR A 671 -12.47 -18.06 -11.10
N THR A 672 -13.05 -17.97 -12.30
CA THR A 672 -12.43 -18.54 -13.49
C THR A 672 -11.47 -17.57 -14.12
N ILE A 673 -11.80 -16.27 -14.06
CA ILE A 673 -11.06 -15.20 -14.73
C ILE A 673 -10.65 -14.15 -13.68
N LEU A 674 -9.38 -13.75 -13.70
CA LEU A 674 -8.86 -12.59 -13.00
C LEU A 674 -8.55 -11.48 -14.01
N GLN A 675 -9.36 -10.43 -13.96
CA GLN A 675 -9.17 -9.19 -14.71
C GLN A 675 -8.24 -8.26 -13.89
N PRO A 676 -7.02 -7.98 -14.34
CA PRO A 676 -6.19 -6.95 -13.72
C PRO A 676 -6.73 -5.55 -14.03
N ARG A 677 -6.32 -4.57 -13.22
CA ARG A 677 -6.60 -3.15 -13.46
C ARG A 677 -5.90 -2.70 -14.74
N ILE A 678 -6.61 -1.98 -15.60
CA ILE A 678 -6.06 -1.35 -16.79
C ILE A 678 -5.81 0.13 -16.51
N THR A 679 -4.58 0.57 -16.74
CA THR A 679 -4.12 1.95 -16.53
C THR A 679 -3.65 2.54 -17.84
N ALA A 680 -4.08 3.77 -18.15
CA ALA A 680 -3.64 4.45 -19.37
C ALA A 680 -2.16 4.82 -19.28
N SER A 681 -1.43 4.63 -20.39
CA SER A 681 0.00 4.93 -20.47
C SER A 681 0.29 6.41 -20.19
N LEU A 682 1.42 6.66 -19.53
CA LEU A 682 1.87 8.01 -19.18
C LEU A 682 2.50 8.68 -20.43
N THR A 683 1.67 9.11 -21.37
CA THR A 683 2.13 9.93 -22.50
C THR A 683 2.42 11.35 -22.01
N SER A 684 3.70 11.74 -21.94
CA SER A 684 4.13 13.06 -21.47
C SER A 684 4.94 13.77 -22.56
N GLY A 685 4.87 15.10 -22.61
CA GLY A 685 5.65 15.91 -23.58
C GLY A 685 4.96 16.13 -24.93
N ASP A 686 5.78 16.41 -25.96
CA ASP A 686 5.35 16.77 -27.32
C ASP A 686 4.68 15.62 -28.09
N ASP A 687 4.90 14.37 -27.64
CA ASP A 687 4.33 13.16 -28.25
C ASP A 687 2.87 12.89 -27.83
N ALA A 688 2.36 13.59 -26.80
CA ALA A 688 0.97 13.44 -26.33
C ALA A 688 0.03 14.42 -27.05
N SER A 689 -1.01 13.89 -27.69
CA SER A 689 -1.99 14.74 -28.37
C SER A 689 -2.80 15.59 -27.37
N PHE A 690 -3.34 16.73 -27.83
CA PHE A 690 -4.24 17.54 -27.01
C PHE A 690 -5.45 16.73 -26.51
N PHE A 691 -6.02 15.88 -27.38
CA PHE A 691 -7.12 14.99 -27.02
C PHE A 691 -6.72 14.06 -25.88
N GLN A 692 -5.58 13.38 -25.98
CA GLN A 692 -5.10 12.52 -24.90
C GLN A 692 -4.96 13.32 -23.60
N ARG A 693 -4.30 14.49 -23.64
CA ARG A 693 -4.04 15.30 -22.42
C ARG A 693 -5.31 15.69 -21.67
N VAL A 694 -6.42 15.90 -22.37
CA VAL A 694 -7.70 16.27 -21.78
C VAL A 694 -8.50 15.04 -21.33
N PHE A 695 -8.50 13.95 -22.10
CA PHE A 695 -9.46 12.85 -21.94
C PHE A 695 -8.93 11.58 -21.28
N SER A 696 -7.62 11.35 -21.25
CA SER A 696 -7.09 10.22 -20.46
C SER A 696 -6.93 10.66 -19.01
N ALA A 697 -7.99 10.54 -18.21
CA ALA A 697 -7.92 10.70 -16.76
C ALA A 697 -7.09 9.56 -16.13
N ASN A 698 -6.44 9.80 -14.98
CA ASN A 698 -5.65 8.82 -14.22
C ASN A 698 -4.56 8.10 -15.05
N ARG A 699 -3.59 8.87 -15.57
CA ARG A 699 -2.44 8.35 -16.33
C ARG A 699 -1.34 7.82 -15.42
N GLY A 700 -0.65 6.78 -15.89
CA GLY A 700 0.54 6.25 -15.26
C GLY A 700 0.26 5.51 -13.96
N LEU A 701 1.31 4.91 -13.41
CA LEU A 701 1.25 4.16 -12.16
C LEU A 701 1.38 5.13 -10.99
N ASP A 702 0.40 5.14 -10.08
CA ASP A 702 0.48 5.90 -8.84
C ASP A 702 1.14 5.02 -7.75
N PRO A 703 2.36 5.35 -7.28
CA PRO A 703 3.06 4.53 -6.29
C PRO A 703 2.41 4.57 -4.89
N TYR A 704 1.44 5.46 -4.66
CA TYR A 704 0.74 5.60 -3.38
C TYR A 704 -0.67 5.00 -3.40
N VAL A 705 -1.20 4.62 -4.57
CA VAL A 705 -2.52 4.01 -4.73
C VAL A 705 -2.37 2.57 -5.20
N PHE A 706 -2.28 1.66 -4.23
CA PHE A 706 -2.07 0.23 -4.48
C PHE A 706 -3.34 -0.56 -4.85
N ALA A 707 -4.54 0.00 -4.65
CA ALA A 707 -5.81 -0.64 -5.01
C ALA A 707 -6.92 0.42 -5.15
N VAL A 708 -7.81 0.23 -6.11
CA VAL A 708 -8.97 1.10 -6.37
C VAL A 708 -10.25 0.35 -6.05
N SER A 709 -11.25 1.04 -5.50
CA SER A 709 -12.54 0.43 -5.18
C SER A 709 -13.36 0.19 -6.45
N ASP A 710 -13.94 -1.01 -6.55
CA ASP A 710 -14.96 -1.34 -7.54
C ASP A 710 -16.16 -1.91 -6.80
N ILE A 711 -17.34 -1.30 -6.95
CA ILE A 711 -18.52 -1.65 -6.16
C ILE A 711 -18.96 -3.10 -6.43
N TYR A 712 -18.81 -3.58 -7.66
CA TYR A 712 -19.23 -4.94 -8.01
C TYR A 712 -18.31 -5.97 -7.35
N GLN A 713 -17.01 -5.75 -7.37
CA GLN A 713 -16.04 -6.60 -6.68
C GLN A 713 -16.12 -6.45 -5.14
N ASP A 714 -16.21 -5.23 -4.62
CA ASP A 714 -16.07 -4.94 -3.18
C ASP A 714 -17.28 -5.30 -2.32
N VAL A 715 -18.44 -5.40 -2.97
CA VAL A 715 -19.71 -5.71 -2.32
C VAL A 715 -20.17 -7.12 -2.68
N PHE A 716 -20.12 -7.47 -3.97
CA PHE A 716 -20.69 -8.72 -4.47
C PHE A 716 -19.65 -9.76 -4.85
N GLY A 717 -18.35 -9.40 -4.85
CA GLY A 717 -17.28 -10.28 -5.27
C GLY A 717 -17.35 -10.66 -6.74
N ASP A 718 -17.85 -9.76 -7.60
CA ASP A 718 -18.10 -10.01 -9.04
C ASP A 718 -17.46 -8.91 -9.90
N GLY A 719 -16.37 -9.23 -10.60
CA GLY A 719 -15.66 -8.33 -11.51
C GLY A 719 -16.25 -8.33 -12.93
N SER A 720 -15.75 -7.45 -13.78
CA SER A 720 -16.10 -7.42 -15.20
C SER A 720 -14.89 -7.80 -16.04
N PHE A 721 -15.04 -8.77 -16.94
CA PHE A 721 -13.99 -9.13 -17.88
C PHE A 721 -14.04 -8.20 -19.10
N THR A 722 -12.89 -7.62 -19.46
CA THR A 722 -12.74 -6.69 -20.58
C THR A 722 -11.80 -7.25 -21.65
N GLY A 723 -11.72 -8.59 -21.74
CA GLY A 723 -10.95 -9.31 -22.75
C GLY A 723 -9.47 -9.50 -22.40
N LYS A 724 -9.03 -9.05 -21.21
CA LYS A 724 -7.63 -9.09 -20.78
C LYS A 724 -7.52 -9.67 -19.39
N GLY A 725 -6.62 -10.61 -19.19
CA GLY A 725 -6.43 -11.20 -17.88
C GLY A 725 -6.12 -12.69 -17.92
N LEU A 726 -6.02 -13.26 -16.72
CA LEU A 726 -5.65 -14.64 -16.49
C LEU A 726 -6.92 -15.48 -16.29
N TYR A 727 -7.03 -16.63 -16.95
CA TYR A 727 -8.12 -17.57 -16.71
C TYR A 727 -7.66 -19.01 -16.54
N HIS A 728 -8.44 -19.79 -15.79
CA HIS A 728 -8.27 -21.24 -15.66
C HIS A 728 -8.89 -21.94 -16.87
N VAL A 729 -8.07 -22.65 -17.66
CA VAL A 729 -8.45 -23.21 -18.97
C VAL A 729 -9.70 -24.10 -18.87
N ASP A 730 -9.68 -25.09 -17.97
CA ASP A 730 -10.78 -26.06 -17.87
C ASP A 730 -12.10 -25.44 -17.38
N ALA A 731 -12.03 -24.55 -16.39
CA ALA A 731 -13.22 -23.88 -15.86
C ALA A 731 -13.81 -22.91 -16.87
N PHE A 732 -12.97 -22.24 -17.68
CA PHE A 732 -13.40 -21.33 -18.73
C PHE A 732 -14.16 -22.08 -19.83
N GLU A 733 -13.58 -23.16 -20.34
CA GLU A 733 -14.24 -24.00 -21.35
C GLU A 733 -15.52 -24.65 -20.82
N ALA A 734 -15.48 -25.21 -19.60
CA ALA A 734 -16.66 -25.84 -19.01
C ALA A 734 -17.84 -24.86 -18.82
N ALA A 735 -17.55 -23.61 -18.44
CA ALA A 735 -18.55 -22.58 -18.23
C ALA A 735 -19.17 -22.05 -19.54
N LEU A 736 -18.40 -22.02 -20.64
CA LEU A 736 -18.84 -21.41 -21.91
C LEU A 736 -19.32 -22.41 -22.97
N LYS A 737 -18.97 -23.69 -22.85
CA LYS A 737 -19.33 -24.73 -23.82
C LYS A 737 -20.79 -24.67 -24.25
N ASN A 738 -21.08 -24.48 -25.54
CA ASN A 738 -22.44 -24.41 -26.09
C ASN A 738 -23.36 -23.37 -25.42
N ARG A 739 -22.80 -22.23 -24.96
CA ARG A 739 -23.58 -21.11 -24.36
C ARG A 739 -23.70 -19.90 -25.27
N ILE A 740 -22.81 -19.80 -26.27
CA ILE A 740 -22.76 -18.69 -27.22
C ILE A 740 -22.80 -19.29 -28.61
N ASP A 741 -23.83 -18.91 -29.38
CA ASP A 741 -24.00 -19.37 -30.76
C ASP A 741 -22.95 -18.74 -31.70
N GLU A 742 -22.60 -19.46 -32.76
CA GLU A 742 -21.60 -18.98 -33.72
C GLU A 742 -22.04 -17.72 -34.49
N ASN A 743 -21.09 -16.82 -34.71
CA ASN A 743 -21.17 -15.54 -35.40
C ASN A 743 -22.25 -14.59 -34.86
N THR A 744 -22.66 -14.73 -33.59
CA THR A 744 -23.76 -13.96 -33.01
C THR A 744 -23.35 -12.69 -32.27
N ILE A 745 -22.14 -12.64 -31.68
CA ILE A 745 -21.73 -11.58 -30.76
C ILE A 745 -20.38 -11.00 -31.12
N LEU A 746 -20.30 -9.66 -31.17
CA LEU A 746 -19.05 -8.92 -31.35
C LEU A 746 -18.33 -8.67 -30.01
N SER A 747 -19.07 -8.28 -28.96
CA SER A 747 -18.56 -8.02 -27.60
C SER A 747 -18.82 -9.22 -26.69
N HIS A 748 -17.85 -10.14 -26.65
CA HIS A 748 -17.96 -11.41 -25.91
C HIS A 748 -17.46 -11.28 -24.47
N ASP A 749 -16.45 -10.43 -24.23
CA ASP A 749 -15.73 -10.32 -22.96
C ASP A 749 -16.66 -10.21 -21.73
N LEU A 750 -17.61 -9.27 -21.74
CA LEU A 750 -18.51 -9.06 -20.60
C LEU A 750 -19.43 -10.28 -20.36
N LEU A 751 -19.90 -10.92 -21.44
CA LEU A 751 -20.76 -12.10 -21.35
C LEU A 751 -19.98 -13.32 -20.86
N GLU A 752 -18.76 -13.52 -21.36
CA GLU A 752 -17.88 -14.59 -20.92
C GLU A 752 -17.52 -14.44 -19.44
N GLY A 753 -17.17 -13.22 -19.01
CA GLY A 753 -16.94 -12.92 -17.60
C GLY A 753 -18.16 -13.16 -16.72
N ALA A 754 -19.37 -12.90 -17.24
CA ALA A 754 -20.61 -13.15 -16.51
C ALA A 754 -20.92 -14.65 -16.36
N LEU A 755 -20.66 -15.46 -17.39
CA LEU A 755 -20.94 -16.90 -17.39
C LEU A 755 -19.85 -17.70 -16.67
N ALA A 756 -18.59 -17.33 -16.87
CA ALA A 756 -17.43 -18.00 -16.28
C ALA A 756 -17.09 -17.49 -14.88
N ARG A 757 -17.65 -16.35 -14.46
CA ARG A 757 -17.38 -15.63 -13.21
C ARG A 757 -15.96 -15.05 -13.15
N ALA A 758 -15.89 -13.73 -13.36
CA ALA A 758 -14.67 -12.94 -13.26
C ALA A 758 -14.53 -12.23 -11.91
N ALA A 759 -13.28 -11.98 -11.50
CA ALA A 759 -12.93 -11.04 -10.44
C ALA A 759 -12.04 -9.92 -10.97
N LEU A 760 -12.18 -8.74 -10.38
CA LEU A 760 -11.23 -7.64 -10.57
C LEU A 760 -10.08 -7.76 -9.56
N VAL A 761 -8.85 -7.75 -10.05
CA VAL A 761 -7.62 -7.70 -9.24
C VAL A 761 -7.06 -6.29 -9.32
N THR A 762 -7.40 -5.48 -8.31
CA THR A 762 -7.17 -4.03 -8.33
C THR A 762 -5.73 -3.62 -8.04
N ASP A 763 -4.93 -4.55 -7.51
CA ASP A 763 -3.55 -4.37 -7.06
C ASP A 763 -2.52 -4.99 -8.01
N VAL A 764 -2.96 -5.46 -9.18
CA VAL A 764 -2.10 -5.80 -10.32
C VAL A 764 -2.53 -4.93 -11.49
N GLU A 765 -1.59 -4.17 -12.06
CA GLU A 765 -1.87 -3.23 -13.14
C GLU A 765 -1.24 -3.68 -14.46
N LEU A 766 -2.01 -3.51 -15.54
CA LEU A 766 -1.53 -3.53 -16.92
C LEU A 766 -1.65 -2.14 -17.50
N VAL A 767 -0.77 -1.82 -18.45
CA VAL A 767 -0.70 -0.51 -19.09
C VAL A 767 -1.20 -0.60 -20.52
N GLU A 768 -2.08 0.31 -20.92
CA GLU A 768 -2.60 0.41 -22.29
C GLU A 768 -2.46 1.82 -22.85
N ASP A 769 -2.30 1.90 -24.16
CA ASP A 769 -2.30 3.19 -24.84
C ASP A 769 -3.72 3.76 -24.98
N TYR A 770 -3.85 5.06 -24.73
CA TYR A 770 -5.11 5.78 -24.91
C TYR A 770 -5.21 6.32 -26.35
N PRO A 771 -6.40 6.32 -27.00
CA PRO A 771 -6.56 6.84 -28.35
C PRO A 771 -5.96 8.25 -28.56
N THR A 772 -5.21 8.42 -29.64
CA THR A 772 -4.53 9.71 -29.95
C THR A 772 -5.47 10.79 -30.47
N ARG A 773 -6.65 10.43 -30.97
CA ARG A 773 -7.62 11.38 -31.55
C ARG A 773 -9.06 10.94 -31.30
N TYR A 774 -9.96 11.92 -31.22
CA TYR A 774 -11.39 11.70 -30.97
C TYR A 774 -12.03 10.73 -31.98
N SER A 775 -11.66 10.78 -33.27
CA SER A 775 -12.24 9.88 -34.28
C SER A 775 -11.91 8.40 -34.04
N VAL A 776 -10.74 8.09 -33.46
CA VAL A 776 -10.37 6.72 -33.10
C VAL A 776 -11.16 6.26 -31.88
N ASP A 777 -11.28 7.14 -30.89
CA ASP A 777 -12.07 6.88 -29.69
C ASP A 777 -13.57 6.68 -29.99
N ALA A 778 -14.16 7.55 -30.83
CA ALA A 778 -15.55 7.44 -31.26
C ALA A 778 -15.81 6.13 -32.06
N SER A 779 -14.86 5.72 -32.92
CA SER A 779 -14.94 4.45 -33.64
C SER A 779 -14.88 3.24 -32.68
N ARG A 780 -14.06 3.32 -31.62
CA ARG A 780 -13.99 2.31 -30.55
C ARG A 780 -15.32 2.21 -29.79
N HIS A 781 -15.86 3.34 -29.33
CA HIS A 781 -17.17 3.38 -28.65
C HIS A 781 -18.32 2.88 -29.53
N HIS A 782 -18.34 3.21 -30.82
CA HIS A 782 -19.36 2.70 -31.74
C HIS A 782 -19.29 1.18 -31.90
N ARG A 783 -18.09 0.60 -31.95
CA ARG A 783 -17.91 -0.85 -32.00
C ARG A 783 -18.43 -1.53 -30.73
N TRP A 784 -18.13 -0.97 -29.56
CA TRP A 784 -18.60 -1.46 -28.27
C TRP A 784 -20.12 -1.38 -28.15
N ALA A 785 -20.71 -0.23 -28.47
CA ALA A 785 -22.16 -0.06 -28.45
C ALA A 785 -22.85 -1.12 -29.31
N ARG A 786 -22.41 -1.33 -30.56
CA ARG A 786 -23.00 -2.39 -31.40
C ARG A 786 -22.91 -3.78 -30.76
N GLY A 787 -21.77 -4.09 -30.14
CA GLY A 787 -21.60 -5.35 -29.42
C GLY A 787 -22.52 -5.47 -28.21
N ASP A 788 -22.68 -4.42 -27.40
CA ASP A 788 -23.60 -4.41 -26.25
C ASP A 788 -25.06 -4.62 -26.70
N TRP A 789 -25.47 -3.96 -27.79
CA TRP A 789 -26.81 -4.12 -28.37
C TRP A 789 -27.09 -5.53 -28.94
N GLN A 790 -26.05 -6.31 -29.28
CA GLN A 790 -26.23 -7.72 -29.67
C GLN A 790 -26.55 -8.62 -28.47
N LEU A 791 -26.27 -8.19 -27.23
CA LEU A 791 -26.51 -8.97 -26.01
C LEU A 791 -27.97 -8.98 -25.55
N LEU A 792 -28.89 -8.27 -26.23
CA LEU A 792 -30.31 -8.17 -25.83
C LEU A 792 -30.96 -9.54 -25.56
N GLY A 793 -30.66 -10.54 -26.40
CA GLY A 793 -31.17 -11.91 -26.19
C GLY A 793 -30.77 -12.48 -24.84
N TYR A 794 -29.51 -12.29 -24.43
CA TYR A 794 -28.98 -12.78 -23.15
C TYR A 794 -29.47 -11.96 -21.95
N ILE A 795 -29.70 -10.65 -22.15
CA ILE A 795 -30.22 -9.74 -21.12
C ILE A 795 -31.66 -10.13 -20.75
N PHE A 796 -32.51 -10.38 -21.75
CA PHE A 796 -33.94 -10.58 -21.54
C PHE A 796 -34.35 -12.05 -21.41
N ASP A 797 -33.58 -13.01 -21.93
CA ASP A 797 -33.87 -14.43 -21.79
C ASP A 797 -33.36 -14.97 -20.44
N PRO A 798 -34.22 -15.37 -19.50
CA PRO A 798 -33.79 -15.99 -18.24
C PRO A 798 -33.08 -17.34 -18.44
N ARG A 799 -33.25 -18.00 -19.59
CA ARG A 799 -32.61 -19.27 -19.92
C ARG A 799 -31.14 -19.13 -20.32
N SER A 800 -30.68 -17.89 -20.57
CA SER A 800 -29.28 -17.59 -20.89
C SER A 800 -28.31 -18.02 -19.77
N GLY A 801 -28.81 -18.13 -18.54
CA GLY A 801 -28.00 -18.47 -17.37
C GLY A 801 -27.08 -17.34 -16.91
N VAL A 802 -27.25 -16.12 -17.44
CA VAL A 802 -26.49 -14.94 -17.04
C VAL A 802 -27.00 -14.44 -15.67
N PRO A 803 -26.11 -14.28 -14.67
CA PRO A 803 -26.49 -13.76 -13.35
C PRO A 803 -27.19 -12.41 -13.44
N ALA A 804 -28.14 -12.15 -12.54
CA ALA A 804 -28.92 -10.91 -12.55
C ALA A 804 -28.06 -9.65 -12.37
N LEU A 805 -26.99 -9.73 -11.58
CA LEU A 805 -26.03 -8.64 -11.42
C LEU A 805 -25.31 -8.33 -12.74
N SER A 806 -24.87 -9.35 -13.46
CA SER A 806 -24.20 -9.18 -14.76
C SER A 806 -25.16 -8.66 -15.83
N ARG A 807 -26.44 -9.08 -15.81
CA ARG A 807 -27.48 -8.49 -16.67
C ARG A 807 -27.68 -7.00 -16.38
N TRP A 808 -27.63 -6.59 -15.11
CA TRP A 808 -27.64 -5.16 -14.76
C TRP A 808 -26.42 -4.42 -15.34
N LYS A 809 -25.21 -4.99 -15.24
CA LYS A 809 -24.01 -4.40 -15.87
C LYS A 809 -24.21 -4.18 -17.39
N MET A 810 -24.80 -5.16 -18.07
CA MET A 810 -25.11 -5.06 -19.51
C MET A 810 -26.18 -3.99 -19.81
N VAL A 811 -27.24 -3.91 -19.00
CA VAL A 811 -28.26 -2.84 -19.11
C VAL A 811 -27.65 -1.46 -18.89
N ASP A 812 -26.73 -1.32 -17.95
CA ASP A 812 -26.00 -0.07 -17.71
C ASP A 812 -25.13 0.33 -18.92
N ASN A 813 -24.47 -0.63 -19.59
CA ASN A 813 -23.76 -0.34 -20.84
C ASN A 813 -24.70 0.19 -21.94
N LEU A 814 -25.87 -0.43 -22.13
CA LEU A 814 -26.87 0.04 -23.09
C LEU A 814 -27.33 1.46 -22.76
N ARG A 815 -27.63 1.73 -21.48
CA ARG A 815 -28.01 3.04 -20.97
C ARG A 815 -26.93 4.09 -21.28
N ARG A 816 -25.66 3.81 -20.97
CA ARG A 816 -24.52 4.70 -21.26
C ARG A 816 -24.39 4.98 -22.76
N SER A 817 -24.65 4.00 -23.63
CA SER A 817 -24.58 4.19 -25.08
C SER A 817 -25.59 5.22 -25.62
N VAL A 818 -26.74 5.39 -24.94
CA VAL A 818 -27.78 6.36 -25.34
C VAL A 818 -27.73 7.68 -24.55
N THR A 819 -26.98 7.75 -23.46
CA THR A 819 -26.85 8.96 -22.63
C THR A 819 -26.47 10.20 -23.45
N PRO A 820 -25.45 10.20 -24.34
CA PRO A 820 -25.10 11.39 -25.11
C PRO A 820 -26.24 11.89 -26.00
N ILE A 821 -27.02 10.97 -26.57
CA ILE A 821 -28.15 11.28 -27.45
C ILE A 821 -29.26 11.96 -26.65
N PHE A 822 -29.65 11.36 -25.53
CA PHE A 822 -30.69 11.92 -24.66
C PHE A 822 -30.27 13.25 -24.04
N TRP A 823 -28.99 13.39 -23.69
CA TRP A 823 -28.45 14.64 -23.15
C TRP A 823 -28.55 15.80 -24.16
N VAL A 824 -28.13 15.57 -25.41
CA VAL A 824 -28.23 16.58 -26.48
C VAL A 824 -29.69 16.91 -26.78
N MET A 825 -30.57 15.91 -26.87
CA MET A 825 -32.00 16.13 -27.09
C MET A 825 -32.64 16.91 -25.93
N ALA A 826 -32.31 16.59 -24.68
CA ALA A 826 -32.78 17.31 -23.51
C ALA A 826 -32.29 18.76 -23.47
N CYS A 827 -31.06 19.01 -23.92
CA CYS A 827 -30.52 20.36 -24.08
C CYS A 827 -31.32 21.16 -25.12
N VAL A 828 -31.52 20.60 -26.31
CA VAL A 828 -32.32 21.24 -27.38
C VAL A 828 -33.75 21.51 -26.90
N ALA A 829 -34.40 20.56 -26.22
CA ALA A 829 -35.72 20.75 -25.64
C ALA A 829 -35.74 21.88 -24.60
N GLY A 830 -34.74 21.95 -23.72
CA GLY A 830 -34.62 23.02 -22.73
C GLY A 830 -34.52 24.41 -23.37
N TRP A 831 -33.65 24.58 -24.36
CA TRP A 831 -33.45 25.87 -25.02
C TRP A 831 -34.59 26.30 -25.96
N THR A 832 -35.41 25.36 -26.42
CA THR A 832 -36.55 25.64 -27.30
C THR A 832 -37.86 25.86 -26.54
N LEU A 833 -38.05 25.18 -25.41
CA LEU A 833 -39.31 25.19 -24.65
C LEU A 833 -39.28 26.12 -23.43
N LEU A 834 -38.10 26.50 -22.92
CA LEU A 834 -37.97 27.35 -21.74
C LEU A 834 -37.48 28.77 -22.09
N PRO A 835 -37.87 29.79 -21.31
CA PRO A 835 -37.25 31.10 -21.39
C PRO A 835 -35.77 31.03 -20.96
N PHE A 836 -34.97 32.01 -21.40
CA PHE A 836 -33.51 31.99 -21.28
C PHE A 836 -32.98 31.64 -19.88
N THR A 837 -33.56 32.22 -18.82
CA THR A 837 -33.10 32.00 -17.45
C THR A 837 -33.36 30.58 -16.97
N GLN A 838 -34.53 30.02 -17.28
CA GLN A 838 -34.87 28.63 -16.95
C GLN A 838 -34.14 27.63 -17.85
N ALA A 839 -33.93 27.95 -19.12
CA ALA A 839 -33.12 27.14 -20.02
C ALA A 839 -31.67 27.02 -19.52
N ALA A 840 -31.08 28.11 -19.01
CA ALA A 840 -29.77 28.09 -18.38
C ALA A 840 -29.74 27.23 -17.10
N GLN A 841 -30.79 27.30 -16.25
CA GLN A 841 -30.92 26.43 -15.07
C GLN A 841 -31.06 24.95 -15.45
N TRP A 842 -31.85 24.65 -16.48
CA TRP A 842 -31.99 23.30 -17.03
C TRP A 842 -30.67 22.77 -17.57
N GLN A 843 -29.92 23.62 -18.30
CA GLN A 843 -28.59 23.27 -18.78
C GLN A 843 -27.61 23.00 -17.62
N ALA A 844 -27.67 23.81 -16.56
CA ALA A 844 -26.86 23.60 -15.36
C ALA A 844 -27.21 22.27 -14.67
N LEU A 845 -28.50 21.92 -14.58
CA LEU A 845 -28.95 20.63 -14.08
C LEU A 845 -28.39 19.47 -14.92
N LEU A 846 -28.48 19.56 -16.25
CA LEU A 846 -27.94 18.56 -17.17
C LEU A 846 -26.42 18.38 -17.03
N ILE A 847 -25.68 19.47 -16.80
CA ILE A 847 -24.24 19.42 -16.53
C ILE A 847 -23.96 18.76 -15.19
N LEU A 848 -24.70 19.14 -14.13
CA LEU A 848 -24.55 18.55 -12.80
C LEU A 848 -24.88 17.05 -12.77
N THR A 849 -25.78 16.56 -13.62
CA THR A 849 -26.07 15.12 -13.71
C THR A 849 -24.99 14.30 -14.44
N LEU A 850 -23.99 14.96 -15.03
CA LEU A 850 -22.88 14.33 -15.76
C LEU A 850 -21.63 14.12 -14.89
N PHE A 851 -21.60 14.75 -13.71
CA PHE A 851 -20.51 14.70 -12.71
C PHE A 851 -21.05 14.18 -11.37
#